data_AF-A0A931X3C9-F1
#
_entry.id   AF-A0A931X3C9-F1
#
_cell.length_a   1.000
_cell.length_b   1.000
_cell.length_c   1.000
_cell.angle_alpha   90.00
_cell.angle_beta   90.00
_cell.angle_gamma   90.00
#
_symmetry.space_group_name_H-M   'P 1'
#
loop_
_entity.id
_entity.type
_entity.pdbx_description
1 polymer ?
#
loop_
_entity_poly.entity_id
_entity_poly.type
_entity_poly.pdbx_seq_one_letter_code
_entity_poly.pdbx_strand_id
1 'polypeptide(L)'
;MAATLIRGILVSALLFAALPLAALAPDRAISQYAHRAWRIEDGLPHSVVRGIAQTDDGYLWIATYEGLARFNGDGFAPFNKGNLPGLRRDTVLAFLKARDGALWIGTNGGGGGRFVGGAAGQYAAVEGLPSDIVAALAEGNDGDIWIGTAAGLAVFRNGRLESPLEKPPVEFFSILSLAVAPDDTVWIGTRSNGLYALRNGVLHAEGFEGRSVHALRIDTDGGLLVGAGDGLFVVAKEGVRRVGAIPVDQVTSLLRDHDDNLWVGTYANGLWRLAANGSVDQLAAREGLLNNSVRSLFEDAEQTLWVGTNSGLESFTAGKFVTIGPREGLSEAYVRSAFQDREGNIWIGTAEGLNRISGGETKVFTTADGLSSDYVFAINQTLDGAIWIGTSRGVNRYFEGRFTRYLESAGIPSPAVRAIHCDRSGTLWIGTDAGALRFVNGKFERVKPADQWDTTYVQAFAEGDDGTLWLGSDGRGVARYANGTFTVWAEEQGLPDGHILALHLDRNGTLWIGTDSAGLIRMKDGRFTQYTKALGLPSDKVLQMMEDDDGRLWAGGGRGIWYAPLAELEAVADGKATSVSTTSFGVGDGIRSVQCNGSVSPSALRTRDGRLWFPTVDGVATILPLHSFPVNTRRPPVKIETVVVDGNSMESGSEIDIAPGAMQLELHYAALTYVSPQAAKFRYRLEGFDRAWVEAGTRRTAYYTGVPPGRYRFRVIASNADGIWNEDGASLGVHLWPRFVQTVWFPLLILAAVLLLVLALHLRRVHSMRTREVELIRLVEQRTGDIRLALAEAHDAREIAESQKRLLAEALVEAEAANRAKSTFLANVSHELRTPLNAIIGFAHVLQQSAAAKLDGRQRKFMDNIALSGEHLLRLINEILDLAKIEAGKITIETELVDVAPLLESVVRTARGLMVERAIEFELVVGNGVTSVIADPTKLKQIVYNLVSNAAKFSPPKSLVRIDAQPLRADDSPLQRDSLAIAVRDRGIGIHPDYHDAIFEEFRQLSSETEKPSGTGLGLALAKKFVELHQGTITVDSAPGEGSTFTVVIPLFQVEAPESQPGA
;
A
#
# COMPACT_ATOMS: atom_id res chain seq x y z
N MET A 1 -50.14 31.49 23.92
CA MET A 1 -50.51 30.24 23.23
C MET A 1 -49.75 30.00 21.93
N ALA A 2 -49.48 31.02 21.10
CA ALA A 2 -48.71 30.82 19.85
C ALA A 2 -47.24 30.41 20.06
N ALA A 3 -46.57 30.89 21.12
CA ALA A 3 -45.18 30.52 21.43
C ALA A 3 -45.01 29.08 21.95
N THR A 4 -46.06 28.50 22.54
CA THR A 4 -46.06 27.12 23.04
C THR A 4 -46.32 26.12 21.92
N LEU A 5 -47.14 26.49 20.92
CA LEU A 5 -47.39 25.67 19.72
C LEU A 5 -46.13 25.57 18.83
N ILE A 6 -45.38 26.67 18.69
CA ILE A 6 -44.15 26.70 17.88
C ILE A 6 -43.02 25.88 18.52
N ARG A 7 -42.92 25.84 19.86
CA ARG A 7 -41.99 24.94 20.56
C ARG A 7 -42.42 23.46 20.46
N GLY A 8 -43.72 23.17 20.46
CA GLY A 8 -44.22 21.81 20.24
C GLY A 8 -43.89 21.29 18.84
N ILE A 9 -44.09 22.12 17.81
CA ILE A 9 -43.81 21.75 16.41
C ILE A 9 -42.30 21.65 16.13
N LEU A 10 -41.46 22.49 16.74
CA LEU A 10 -40.00 22.38 16.63
C LEU A 10 -39.43 21.16 17.34
N VAL A 11 -40.00 20.76 18.48
CA VAL A 11 -39.57 19.53 19.19
C VAL A 11 -40.07 18.28 18.45
N SER A 12 -41.27 18.30 17.85
CA SER A 12 -41.75 17.21 17.00
C SER A 12 -41.00 17.12 15.66
N ALA A 13 -40.58 18.25 15.07
CA ALA A 13 -39.76 18.25 13.84
C ALA A 13 -38.31 17.83 14.10
N LEU A 14 -37.75 18.11 15.29
CA LEU A 14 -36.46 17.59 15.72
C LEU A 14 -36.50 16.10 16.09
N LEU A 15 -37.65 15.58 16.52
CA LEU A 15 -37.86 14.14 16.76
C LEU A 15 -38.07 13.32 15.46
N PHE A 16 -38.44 13.96 14.35
CA PHE A 16 -38.59 13.29 13.03
C PHE A 16 -37.40 13.49 12.08
N ALA A 17 -36.40 14.28 12.45
CA ALA A 17 -35.19 14.52 11.66
C ALA A 17 -33.98 13.66 12.09
N ALA A 18 -34.11 12.87 13.15
CA ALA A 18 -33.19 11.77 13.42
C ALA A 18 -33.68 10.55 12.63
N LEU A 19 -33.35 10.49 11.34
CA LEU A 19 -33.32 9.19 10.67
C LEU A 19 -32.37 8.31 11.51
N PRO A 20 -32.79 7.08 11.87
CA PRO A 20 -31.91 6.18 12.61
C PRO A 20 -30.60 6.04 11.83
N LEU A 21 -29.52 5.85 12.58
CA LEU A 21 -28.19 5.57 12.05
C LEU A 21 -28.24 4.44 11.00
N ALA A 22 -27.10 4.17 10.35
CA ALA A 22 -26.86 2.96 9.58
C ALA A 22 -26.96 1.70 10.47
N ALA A 23 -28.19 1.42 10.88
CA ALA A 23 -28.69 0.27 11.59
C ALA A 23 -28.54 -0.97 10.73
N LEU A 24 -28.33 -2.14 11.36
CA LEU A 24 -28.41 -3.43 10.68
C LEU A 24 -29.88 -3.64 10.28
N ALA A 25 -30.25 -3.03 9.16
CA ALA A 25 -31.63 -2.86 8.75
C ALA A 25 -32.32 -4.23 8.72
N PRO A 26 -33.40 -4.43 9.51
CA PRO A 26 -33.98 -5.75 9.76
C PRO A 26 -34.70 -6.34 8.54
N ASP A 27 -34.90 -5.53 7.50
CA ASP A 27 -35.41 -5.92 6.18
C ASP A 27 -34.33 -6.51 5.26
N ARG A 28 -33.05 -6.37 5.61
CA ARG A 28 -31.93 -6.96 4.87
C ARG A 28 -31.56 -8.33 5.39
N ALA A 29 -31.23 -9.24 4.48
CA ALA A 29 -30.60 -10.49 4.87
C ALA A 29 -29.18 -10.24 5.40
N ILE A 30 -28.67 -11.10 6.29
CA ILE A 30 -27.30 -11.03 6.84
C ILE A 30 -26.28 -11.02 5.70
N SER A 31 -26.53 -11.78 4.62
CA SER A 31 -25.66 -11.84 3.43
C SER A 31 -25.57 -10.52 2.64
N GLN A 32 -26.50 -9.59 2.89
CA GLN A 32 -26.59 -8.28 2.25
C GLN A 32 -25.90 -7.18 3.05
N TYR A 33 -25.38 -7.46 4.24
CA TYR A 33 -24.50 -6.54 4.95
C TYR A 33 -23.12 -6.48 4.31
N ALA A 34 -22.48 -5.32 4.43
CA ALA A 34 -21.07 -5.18 4.12
C ALA A 34 -20.29 -6.11 5.05
N HIS A 35 -19.64 -7.11 4.46
CA HIS A 35 -18.98 -8.19 5.17
C HIS A 35 -17.47 -8.06 5.01
N ARG A 36 -16.74 -8.08 6.13
CA ARG A 36 -15.28 -8.19 6.16
C ARG A 36 -14.87 -9.32 7.09
N ALA A 37 -13.72 -9.89 6.78
CA ALA A 37 -13.15 -11.02 7.50
C ALA A 37 -11.66 -10.80 7.69
N TRP A 38 -11.16 -11.14 8.87
CA TRP A 38 -9.74 -11.14 9.22
C TRP A 38 -9.34 -12.51 9.74
N ARG A 39 -8.28 -13.05 9.14
CA ARG A 39 -7.65 -14.32 9.50
C ARG A 39 -6.24 -14.07 10.03
N ILE A 40 -5.52 -15.17 10.30
CA ILE A 40 -4.13 -15.09 10.77
C ILE A 40 -3.24 -14.38 9.75
N GLU A 41 -3.51 -14.58 8.46
CA GLU A 41 -2.78 -13.93 7.38
C GLU A 41 -2.96 -12.40 7.36
N ASP A 42 -4.05 -11.89 7.94
CA ASP A 42 -4.36 -10.47 8.06
C ASP A 42 -3.82 -9.84 9.37
N GLY A 43 -3.06 -10.62 10.17
CA GLY A 43 -2.44 -10.17 11.41
C GLY A 43 -3.21 -10.54 12.69
N LEU A 44 -4.34 -11.24 12.61
CA LEU A 44 -5.02 -11.77 13.79
C LEU A 44 -4.11 -12.81 14.48
N PRO A 45 -3.86 -12.73 15.81
CA PRO A 45 -2.88 -13.61 16.44
C PRO A 45 -3.23 -15.10 16.37
N HIS A 46 -4.53 -15.42 16.43
CA HIS A 46 -5.00 -16.79 16.36
C HIS A 46 -6.44 -16.84 15.81
N SER A 47 -6.78 -17.91 15.08
CA SER A 47 -8.05 -18.05 14.35
C SER A 47 -9.28 -18.19 15.24
N VAL A 48 -9.13 -18.75 16.45
CA VAL A 48 -10.22 -18.87 17.42
C VAL A 48 -10.38 -17.58 18.22
N VAL A 49 -11.48 -16.86 17.96
CA VAL A 49 -11.86 -15.63 18.67
C VAL A 49 -12.89 -15.96 19.74
N ARG A 50 -12.55 -15.70 21.02
CA ARG A 50 -13.36 -16.06 22.19
C ARG A 50 -14.12 -14.92 22.82
N GLY A 51 -13.72 -13.68 22.54
CA GLY A 51 -14.34 -12.50 23.11
C GLY A 51 -13.92 -11.25 22.36
N ILE A 52 -14.81 -10.26 22.34
CA ILE A 52 -14.64 -9.00 21.65
C ILE A 52 -15.19 -7.92 22.56
N ALA A 53 -14.47 -6.82 22.74
CA ALA A 53 -14.93 -5.66 23.48
C ALA A 53 -14.30 -4.38 22.95
N GLN A 54 -14.93 -3.24 23.21
CA GLN A 54 -14.40 -1.92 22.87
C GLN A 54 -14.11 -1.09 24.12
N THR A 55 -12.86 -0.69 24.34
CA THR A 55 -12.47 0.18 25.46
C THR A 55 -12.89 1.64 25.23
N ASP A 56 -12.97 2.43 26.31
CA ASP A 56 -13.47 3.83 26.23
C ASP A 56 -12.54 4.76 25.44
N ASP A 57 -11.28 4.35 25.26
CA ASP A 57 -10.32 5.03 24.39
C ASP A 57 -10.56 4.77 22.89
N GLY A 58 -11.52 3.89 22.56
CA GLY A 58 -12.00 3.60 21.21
C GLY A 58 -11.49 2.28 20.62
N TYR A 59 -10.48 1.64 21.20
CA TYR A 59 -9.87 0.44 20.62
C TYR A 59 -10.77 -0.78 20.75
N LEU A 60 -10.76 -1.64 19.72
CA LEU A 60 -11.31 -2.98 19.83
C LEU A 60 -10.26 -3.93 20.40
N TRP A 61 -10.70 -4.83 21.27
CA TRP A 61 -9.89 -5.85 21.89
C TRP A 61 -10.48 -7.22 21.59
N ILE A 62 -9.65 -8.10 21.06
CA ILE A 62 -10.01 -9.44 20.59
C ILE A 62 -9.30 -10.45 21.49
N ALA A 63 -10.07 -11.28 22.19
CA ALA A 63 -9.54 -12.37 23.00
C ALA A 63 -9.42 -13.65 22.15
N THR A 64 -8.24 -14.28 22.18
CA THR A 64 -7.92 -15.46 21.36
C THR A 64 -7.26 -16.56 22.19
N TYR A 65 -6.90 -17.69 21.57
CA TYR A 65 -6.14 -18.76 22.24
C TYR A 65 -4.65 -18.46 22.40
N GLU A 66 -4.13 -17.42 21.75
CA GLU A 66 -2.74 -16.95 21.86
C GLU A 66 -2.64 -15.55 22.50
N GLY A 67 -3.59 -15.22 23.38
CA GLY A 67 -3.63 -13.96 24.10
C GLY A 67 -4.68 -12.99 23.55
N LEU A 68 -4.46 -11.71 23.78
CA LEU A 68 -5.31 -10.61 23.31
C LEU A 68 -4.73 -9.97 22.05
N ALA A 69 -5.57 -9.33 21.26
CA ALA A 69 -5.16 -8.45 20.17
C ALA A 69 -5.89 -7.11 20.31
N ARG A 70 -5.16 -6.00 20.28
CA ARG A 70 -5.75 -4.66 20.16
C ARG A 70 -5.84 -4.30 18.69
N PHE A 71 -7.02 -3.92 18.22
CA PHE A 71 -7.31 -3.61 16.82
C PHE A 71 -7.70 -2.14 16.67
N ASN A 72 -7.09 -1.46 15.71
CA ASN A 72 -7.26 -0.02 15.48
C ASN A 72 -8.10 0.32 14.24
N GLY A 73 -8.65 -0.70 13.55
CA GLY A 73 -9.35 -0.58 12.28
C GLY A 73 -8.50 -0.94 11.05
N ASP A 74 -7.17 -0.92 11.18
CA ASP A 74 -6.21 -1.20 10.10
C ASP A 74 -5.33 -2.41 10.41
N GLY A 75 -4.81 -2.52 11.64
CA GLY A 75 -3.91 -3.59 12.07
C GLY A 75 -4.13 -4.04 13.51
N PHE A 76 -3.54 -5.20 13.83
CA PHE A 76 -3.60 -5.84 15.15
C PHE A 76 -2.27 -5.71 15.89
N ALA A 77 -2.33 -5.36 17.17
CA ALA A 77 -1.21 -5.42 18.10
C ALA A 77 -1.43 -6.59 19.09
N PRO A 78 -0.62 -7.66 19.04
CA PRO A 78 -0.77 -8.84 19.91
C PRO A 78 -0.24 -8.62 21.33
N PHE A 79 -0.95 -9.18 22.31
CA PHE A 79 -0.60 -9.19 23.74
C PHE A 79 -0.71 -10.62 24.29
N ASN A 80 0.42 -11.24 24.60
CA ASN A 80 0.55 -12.60 25.13
C ASN A 80 1.39 -12.60 26.43
N LYS A 81 1.64 -13.76 27.03
CA LYS A 81 2.41 -13.85 28.30
C LYS A 81 3.82 -13.26 28.23
N GLY A 82 4.38 -13.14 27.03
CA GLY A 82 5.73 -12.59 26.81
C GLY A 82 5.77 -11.06 26.88
N ASN A 83 4.67 -10.37 26.63
CA ASN A 83 4.62 -8.90 26.58
C ASN A 83 3.45 -8.27 27.36
N LEU A 84 2.53 -9.06 27.91
CA LEU A 84 1.44 -8.59 28.78
C LEU A 84 1.77 -8.91 30.25
N PRO A 85 2.18 -7.91 31.05
CA PRO A 85 2.54 -8.13 32.43
C PRO A 85 1.42 -8.80 33.23
N GLY A 86 1.78 -9.82 34.01
CA GLY A 86 0.86 -10.55 34.86
C GLY A 86 0.11 -11.72 34.19
N LEU A 87 0.24 -11.93 32.88
CA LEU A 87 -0.44 -13.02 32.17
C LEU A 87 0.34 -14.34 32.29
N ARG A 88 -0.22 -15.34 32.96
CA ARG A 88 0.41 -16.67 33.16
C ARG A 88 0.23 -17.62 31.98
N ARG A 89 -0.87 -17.51 31.23
CA ARG A 89 -1.24 -18.41 30.11
C ARG A 89 -1.89 -17.61 28.99
N ASP A 90 -1.59 -17.98 27.74
CA ASP A 90 -2.06 -17.26 26.55
C ASP A 90 -3.52 -17.58 26.20
N THR A 91 -3.99 -18.80 26.50
CA THR A 91 -5.33 -19.24 26.10
C THR A 91 -6.43 -18.57 26.90
N VAL A 92 -7.05 -17.54 26.31
CA VAL A 92 -8.19 -16.82 26.91
C VAL A 92 -9.49 -17.58 26.67
N LEU A 93 -10.24 -17.84 27.73
CA LEU A 93 -11.53 -18.52 27.71
C LEU A 93 -12.71 -17.59 28.00
N ALA A 94 -12.51 -16.61 28.88
CA ALA A 94 -13.51 -15.61 29.25
C ALA A 94 -12.95 -14.21 29.09
N PHE A 95 -13.78 -13.26 28.68
CA PHE A 95 -13.37 -11.89 28.42
C PHE A 95 -14.52 -10.93 28.76
N LEU A 96 -14.24 -9.89 29.54
CA LEU A 96 -15.22 -8.93 30.01
C LEU A 96 -14.59 -7.53 30.07
N LYS A 97 -15.26 -6.55 29.46
CA LYS A 97 -15.03 -5.13 29.78
C LYS A 97 -15.97 -4.75 30.92
N ALA A 98 -15.40 -4.38 32.06
CA ALA A 98 -16.16 -3.86 33.19
C ALA A 98 -16.52 -2.37 32.98
N ARG A 99 -17.52 -1.88 33.71
CA ARG A 99 -17.98 -0.48 33.64
C ARG A 99 -16.93 0.54 34.11
N ASP A 100 -15.94 0.12 34.89
CA ASP A 100 -14.80 0.96 35.26
C ASP A 100 -13.75 1.09 34.12
N GLY A 101 -14.03 0.54 32.95
CA GLY A 101 -13.18 0.55 31.77
C GLY A 101 -12.14 -0.59 31.76
N ALA A 102 -12.08 -1.41 32.81
CA ALA A 102 -11.09 -2.47 32.91
C ALA A 102 -11.41 -3.67 32.03
N LEU A 103 -10.36 -4.28 31.48
CA LEU A 103 -10.49 -5.58 30.80
C LEU A 103 -10.11 -6.70 31.75
N TRP A 104 -11.07 -7.59 31.97
CA TRP A 104 -10.93 -8.82 32.73
C TRP A 104 -10.84 -10.02 31.79
N ILE A 105 -9.93 -10.93 32.09
CA ILE A 105 -9.76 -12.16 31.32
C ILE A 105 -9.81 -13.37 32.25
N GLY A 106 -10.34 -14.47 31.74
CA GLY A 106 -10.20 -15.80 32.32
C GLY A 106 -9.41 -16.68 31.37
N THR A 107 -8.47 -17.47 31.89
CA THR A 107 -7.57 -18.30 31.07
C THR A 107 -7.79 -19.79 31.29
N ASN A 108 -7.30 -20.60 30.36
CA ASN A 108 -7.24 -22.05 30.52
C ASN A 108 -6.01 -22.45 31.38
N GLY A 109 -6.19 -22.50 32.71
CA GLY A 109 -5.18 -23.01 33.63
C GLY A 109 -4.14 -21.98 34.08
N GLY A 110 -4.39 -20.68 33.88
CA GLY A 110 -3.58 -19.59 34.43
C GLY A 110 -4.34 -18.72 35.45
N GLY A 111 -5.61 -19.03 35.72
CA GLY A 111 -6.50 -18.20 36.53
C GLY A 111 -7.14 -17.07 35.73
N GLY A 112 -7.62 -16.04 36.42
CA GLY A 112 -8.29 -14.89 35.84
C GLY A 112 -7.97 -13.59 36.57
N GLY A 113 -8.19 -12.45 35.92
CA GLY A 113 -7.83 -11.18 36.52
C GLY A 113 -7.99 -9.97 35.61
N ARG A 114 -7.52 -8.83 36.12
CA ARG A 114 -7.57 -7.51 35.47
C ARG A 114 -6.27 -7.25 34.71
N PHE A 115 -6.36 -6.84 33.45
CA PHE A 115 -5.19 -6.67 32.57
C PHE A 115 -5.06 -5.28 31.93
N VAL A 116 -6.17 -4.58 31.72
CA VAL A 116 -6.18 -3.23 31.15
C VAL A 116 -7.00 -2.30 32.04
N GLY A 117 -6.64 -1.01 32.10
CA GLY A 117 -7.43 0.03 32.77
C GLY A 117 -7.19 0.18 34.28
N GLY A 118 -6.04 -0.24 34.83
CA GLY A 118 -5.72 -0.08 36.26
C GLY A 118 -4.53 -0.92 36.72
N ALA A 119 -4.39 -1.18 38.02
CA ALA A 119 -3.38 -2.09 38.54
C ALA A 119 -3.67 -3.52 38.03
N ALA A 120 -2.84 -4.00 37.11
CA ALA A 120 -2.94 -5.35 36.58
C ALA A 120 -2.71 -6.38 37.69
N GLY A 121 -3.53 -7.42 37.72
CA GLY A 121 -3.48 -8.46 38.74
C GLY A 121 -4.18 -9.72 38.26
N GLN A 122 -3.47 -10.84 38.26
CA GLN A 122 -4.02 -12.16 37.98
C GLN A 122 -4.10 -12.99 39.26
N TYR A 123 -5.25 -13.62 39.44
CA TYR A 123 -5.55 -14.50 40.57
C TYR A 123 -5.67 -15.93 40.05
N ALA A 124 -5.16 -16.89 40.81
CA ALA A 124 -5.23 -18.32 40.56
C ALA A 124 -5.73 -19.03 41.84
N ALA A 125 -5.70 -20.35 41.86
CA ALA A 125 -6.20 -21.16 42.96
C ALA A 125 -5.42 -20.92 44.25
N VAL A 126 -4.12 -20.64 44.12
CA VAL A 126 -3.26 -20.29 45.27
C VAL A 126 -3.64 -18.94 45.90
N GLU A 127 -4.31 -18.05 45.16
CA GLU A 127 -4.85 -16.77 45.64
C GLU A 127 -6.34 -16.83 46.02
N GLY A 128 -6.97 -18.02 45.99
CA GLY A 128 -8.34 -18.23 46.46
C GLY A 128 -9.40 -18.48 45.38
N LEU A 129 -9.02 -18.64 44.10
CA LEU A 129 -9.96 -19.13 43.09
C LEU A 129 -10.28 -20.63 43.30
N PRO A 130 -11.52 -21.09 43.02
CA PRO A 130 -11.82 -22.52 43.07
C PRO A 130 -11.05 -23.36 42.04
N SER A 131 -10.68 -22.77 40.89
CA SER A 131 -9.86 -23.41 39.86
C SER A 131 -9.14 -22.38 38.99
N ASP A 132 -7.99 -22.75 38.44
CA ASP A 132 -7.21 -21.95 37.47
C ASP A 132 -7.83 -21.91 36.07
N ILE A 133 -8.87 -22.70 35.81
CA ILE A 133 -9.62 -22.66 34.56
C ILE A 133 -10.82 -21.75 34.77
N VAL A 134 -10.71 -20.51 34.29
CA VAL A 134 -11.77 -19.49 34.39
C VAL A 134 -12.48 -19.40 33.05
N ALA A 135 -13.74 -19.82 33.01
CA ALA A 135 -14.52 -19.96 31.77
C ALA A 135 -15.65 -18.94 31.62
N ALA A 136 -16.04 -18.24 32.69
CA ALA A 136 -17.06 -17.21 32.65
C ALA A 136 -16.72 -16.04 33.57
N LEU A 137 -17.10 -14.84 33.14
CA LEU A 137 -16.98 -13.58 33.89
C LEU A 137 -18.27 -12.80 33.73
N ALA A 138 -18.75 -12.17 34.79
CA ALA A 138 -19.87 -11.23 34.75
C ALA A 138 -19.68 -10.12 35.78
N GLU A 139 -20.12 -8.90 35.46
CA GLU A 139 -20.13 -7.79 36.41
C GLU A 139 -21.51 -7.73 37.10
N GLY A 140 -21.52 -7.67 38.43
CA GLY A 140 -22.73 -7.46 39.23
C GLY A 140 -23.12 -5.98 39.31
N ASN A 141 -24.32 -5.65 39.78
CA ASN A 141 -24.81 -4.26 39.79
C ASN A 141 -23.95 -3.32 40.66
N ASP A 142 -23.30 -3.84 41.70
CA ASP A 142 -22.40 -3.11 42.60
C ASP A 142 -20.96 -2.94 42.06
N GLY A 143 -20.66 -3.46 40.86
CA GLY A 143 -19.32 -3.44 40.25
C GLY A 143 -18.43 -4.64 40.62
N ASP A 144 -18.95 -5.57 41.41
CA ASP A 144 -18.27 -6.83 41.72
C ASP A 144 -18.09 -7.70 40.48
N ILE A 145 -16.98 -8.42 40.41
CA ILE A 145 -16.71 -9.33 39.28
C ILE A 145 -16.93 -10.76 39.73
N TRP A 146 -17.96 -11.38 39.16
CA TRP A 146 -18.29 -12.79 39.36
C TRP A 146 -17.43 -13.65 38.42
N ILE A 147 -16.80 -14.67 38.99
CA ILE A 147 -15.80 -15.50 38.32
C ILE A 147 -16.27 -16.96 38.36
N GLY A 148 -16.64 -17.47 37.19
CA GLY A 148 -17.04 -18.86 36.98
C GLY A 148 -15.85 -19.72 36.58
N THR A 149 -15.55 -20.74 37.39
CA THR A 149 -14.40 -21.62 37.17
C THR A 149 -14.84 -23.06 36.89
N ALA A 150 -13.89 -23.92 36.50
CA ALA A 150 -14.15 -25.34 36.31
C ALA A 150 -14.53 -26.10 37.61
N ALA A 151 -14.31 -25.50 38.79
CA ALA A 151 -14.60 -26.11 40.08
C ALA A 151 -15.49 -25.23 40.99
N GLY A 152 -16.21 -24.26 40.43
CA GLY A 152 -17.16 -23.44 41.20
C GLY A 152 -17.01 -21.94 40.98
N LEU A 153 -17.67 -21.18 41.85
CA LEU A 153 -17.88 -19.74 41.73
C LEU A 153 -17.03 -18.96 42.75
N ALA A 154 -16.49 -17.83 42.33
CA ALA A 154 -15.88 -16.82 43.19
C ALA A 154 -16.43 -15.43 42.84
N VAL A 155 -16.27 -14.48 43.76
CA VAL A 155 -16.56 -13.07 43.52
C VAL A 155 -15.34 -12.24 43.90
N PHE A 156 -14.98 -11.29 43.06
CA PHE A 156 -13.96 -10.29 43.35
C PHE A 156 -14.63 -9.01 43.81
N ARG A 157 -14.39 -8.64 45.07
CA ARG A 157 -14.97 -7.49 45.75
C ARG A 157 -13.90 -6.82 46.61
N ASN A 158 -13.88 -5.49 46.66
CA ASN A 158 -12.95 -4.71 47.51
C ASN A 158 -11.46 -5.11 47.36
N GLY A 159 -11.03 -5.48 46.15
CA GLY A 159 -9.63 -5.85 45.88
C GLY A 159 -9.23 -7.27 46.28
N ARG A 160 -10.18 -8.12 46.70
CA ARG A 160 -9.94 -9.50 47.16
C ARG A 160 -10.93 -10.48 46.54
N LEU A 161 -10.51 -11.75 46.49
CA LEU A 161 -11.40 -12.86 46.14
C LEU A 161 -12.13 -13.36 47.38
N GLU A 162 -13.43 -13.54 47.24
CA GLU A 162 -14.32 -14.06 48.27
C GLU A 162 -15.14 -15.23 47.70
N SER A 163 -15.55 -16.15 48.58
CA SER A 163 -16.52 -17.20 48.23
C SER A 163 -17.92 -16.66 48.44
N PRO A 164 -18.79 -16.66 47.41
CA PRO A 164 -20.15 -16.15 47.52
C PRO A 164 -21.15 -17.15 48.12
N LEU A 165 -20.70 -18.37 48.42
CA LEU A 165 -21.55 -19.46 48.91
C LEU A 165 -21.33 -19.65 50.41
N GLU A 166 -22.41 -19.65 51.19
CA GLU A 166 -22.33 -19.96 52.63
C GLU A 166 -21.88 -21.41 52.89
N LYS A 167 -22.28 -22.33 51.99
CA LYS A 167 -21.85 -23.73 51.97
C LYS A 167 -21.61 -24.16 50.52
N PRO A 168 -20.39 -24.60 50.16
CA PRO A 168 -20.15 -25.14 48.83
C PRO A 168 -20.97 -26.41 48.61
N PRO A 169 -21.59 -26.62 47.43
CA PRO A 169 -22.27 -27.86 47.11
C PRO A 169 -21.32 -29.06 47.16
N VAL A 170 -21.86 -30.24 47.46
CA VAL A 170 -21.09 -31.51 47.58
C VAL A 170 -20.47 -31.92 46.22
N GLU A 171 -21.13 -31.56 45.11
CA GLU A 171 -20.59 -31.70 43.76
C GLU A 171 -20.17 -30.33 43.22
N PHE A 172 -18.91 -30.21 42.81
CA PHE A 172 -18.42 -29.01 42.15
C PHE A 172 -18.91 -28.97 40.70
N PHE A 173 -19.58 -27.87 40.32
CA PHE A 173 -20.07 -27.69 38.96
C PHE A 173 -19.06 -26.90 38.12
N SER A 174 -18.74 -27.42 36.92
CA SER A 174 -17.98 -26.66 35.92
C SER A 174 -18.88 -25.57 35.34
N ILE A 175 -18.58 -24.32 35.68
CA ILE A 175 -19.33 -23.14 35.22
C ILE A 175 -18.86 -22.78 33.81
N LEU A 176 -19.82 -22.52 32.91
CA LEU A 176 -19.55 -22.16 31.52
C LEU A 176 -20.04 -20.74 31.16
N SER A 177 -21.06 -20.24 31.86
CA SER A 177 -21.63 -18.92 31.61
C SER A 177 -22.20 -18.32 32.89
N LEU A 178 -22.20 -16.98 32.94
CA LEU A 178 -22.73 -16.19 34.05
C LEU A 178 -23.53 -15.02 33.47
N ALA A 179 -24.60 -14.63 34.16
CA ALA A 179 -25.30 -13.37 33.95
C ALA A 179 -25.82 -12.85 35.28
N VAL A 180 -25.81 -11.54 35.48
CA VAL A 180 -26.37 -10.90 36.68
C VAL A 180 -27.62 -10.12 36.28
N ALA A 181 -28.73 -10.40 36.94
CA ALA A 181 -30.00 -9.73 36.72
C ALA A 181 -30.06 -8.39 37.47
N PRO A 182 -30.98 -7.48 37.09
CA PRO A 182 -31.18 -6.21 37.80
C PRO A 182 -31.62 -6.36 39.27
N ASP A 183 -32.10 -7.55 39.67
CA ASP A 183 -32.50 -7.89 41.05
C ASP A 183 -31.37 -8.59 41.84
N ASP A 184 -30.13 -8.50 41.35
CA ASP A 184 -28.93 -9.14 41.89
C ASP A 184 -28.93 -10.69 41.87
N THR A 185 -29.91 -11.31 41.20
CA THR A 185 -29.83 -12.75 40.92
C THR A 185 -28.65 -13.05 40.00
N VAL A 186 -27.73 -13.91 40.46
CA VAL A 186 -26.63 -14.41 39.61
C VAL A 186 -27.05 -15.74 38.99
N TRP A 187 -27.26 -15.71 37.68
CA TRP A 187 -27.58 -16.89 36.88
C TRP A 187 -26.29 -17.61 36.48
N ILE A 188 -26.28 -18.92 36.67
CA ILE A 188 -25.10 -19.77 36.53
C ILE A 188 -25.42 -20.92 35.58
N GLY A 189 -24.77 -20.91 34.42
CA GLY A 189 -24.85 -21.98 33.44
C GLY A 189 -23.72 -22.97 33.62
N THR A 190 -24.04 -24.26 33.67
CA THR A 190 -23.07 -25.32 33.97
C THR A 190 -22.84 -26.25 32.78
N ARG A 191 -21.75 -27.04 32.83
CA ARG A 191 -21.42 -28.01 31.77
C ARG A 191 -22.36 -29.23 31.72
N SER A 192 -22.90 -29.67 32.85
CA SER A 192 -23.66 -30.93 32.95
C SER A 192 -24.86 -30.89 33.88
N ASN A 193 -25.01 -29.84 34.69
CA ASN A 193 -25.96 -29.78 35.79
C ASN A 193 -27.07 -28.76 35.53
N GLY A 194 -27.19 -28.26 34.29
CA GLY A 194 -28.21 -27.29 33.91
C GLY A 194 -27.95 -25.88 34.42
N LEU A 195 -29.04 -25.22 34.79
CA LEU A 195 -29.12 -23.80 35.15
C LEU A 195 -29.37 -23.65 36.66
N TYR A 196 -28.63 -22.73 37.28
CA TYR A 196 -28.85 -22.35 38.67
C TYR A 196 -29.03 -20.83 38.80
N ALA A 197 -29.74 -20.42 39.84
CA ALA A 197 -29.84 -19.04 40.30
C ALA A 197 -29.29 -18.93 41.72
N LEU A 198 -28.33 -18.03 41.94
CA LEU A 198 -27.85 -17.67 43.26
C LEU A 198 -28.63 -16.44 43.75
N ARG A 199 -29.38 -16.60 44.84
CA ARG A 199 -30.16 -15.54 45.49
C ARG A 199 -29.85 -15.55 46.98
N ASN A 200 -29.48 -14.40 47.55
CA ASN A 200 -29.15 -14.27 48.98
C ASN A 200 -28.12 -15.31 49.49
N GLY A 201 -27.08 -15.61 48.69
CA GLY A 201 -26.05 -16.60 49.06
C GLY A 201 -26.49 -18.07 48.95
N VAL A 202 -27.73 -18.34 48.55
CA VAL A 202 -28.29 -19.69 48.38
C VAL A 202 -28.46 -20.02 46.89
N LEU A 203 -27.98 -21.21 46.52
CA LEU A 203 -28.05 -21.71 45.15
C LEU A 203 -29.36 -22.49 44.92
N HIS A 204 -30.12 -22.12 43.90
CA HIS A 204 -31.37 -22.75 43.51
C HIS A 204 -31.22 -23.37 42.12
N ALA A 205 -31.61 -24.64 41.95
CA ALA A 205 -31.68 -25.27 40.63
C ALA A 205 -32.94 -24.77 39.88
N GLU A 206 -32.76 -24.34 38.64
CA GLU A 206 -33.80 -23.72 37.81
C GLU A 206 -34.08 -24.56 36.53
N GLY A 207 -33.69 -25.84 36.56
CA GLY A 207 -33.92 -26.84 35.51
C GLY A 207 -32.72 -27.07 34.59
N PHE A 208 -33.00 -27.59 33.38
CA PHE A 208 -31.99 -27.97 32.39
C PHE A 208 -31.06 -29.12 32.81
N GLU A 209 -31.52 -30.01 33.70
CA GLU A 209 -30.73 -31.17 34.15
C GLU A 209 -30.23 -32.01 32.97
N GLY A 210 -28.94 -32.38 33.02
CA GLY A 210 -28.27 -33.11 31.93
C GLY A 210 -27.94 -32.28 30.69
N ARG A 211 -28.29 -30.98 30.66
CA ARG A 211 -27.94 -30.06 29.57
C ARG A 211 -26.80 -29.15 29.96
N SER A 212 -25.94 -28.86 29.00
CA SER A 212 -24.92 -27.82 29.12
C SER A 212 -25.53 -26.45 28.82
N VAL A 213 -25.14 -25.43 29.58
CA VAL A 213 -25.60 -24.04 29.42
C VAL A 213 -24.41 -23.14 29.12
N HIS A 214 -24.28 -22.72 27.87
CA HIS A 214 -23.09 -22.08 27.30
C HIS A 214 -23.19 -20.56 27.20
N ALA A 215 -24.40 -20.01 27.13
CA ALA A 215 -24.64 -18.58 27.04
C ALA A 215 -25.84 -18.19 27.88
N LEU A 216 -25.72 -17.08 28.61
CA LEU A 216 -26.78 -16.50 29.42
C LEU A 216 -26.86 -15.00 29.13
N ARG A 217 -28.08 -14.49 28.98
CA ARG A 217 -28.30 -13.06 28.81
C ARG A 217 -29.64 -12.65 29.39
N ILE A 218 -29.67 -11.56 30.14
CA ILE A 218 -30.91 -10.96 30.61
C ILE A 218 -31.59 -10.26 29.43
N ASP A 219 -32.86 -10.56 29.23
CA ASP A 219 -33.71 -9.97 28.20
C ASP A 219 -34.36 -8.66 28.70
N THR A 220 -34.91 -7.87 27.79
CA THR A 220 -35.44 -6.52 28.06
C THR A 220 -36.69 -6.52 28.94
N ASP A 221 -37.47 -7.60 28.93
CA ASP A 221 -38.62 -7.84 29.80
C ASP A 221 -38.24 -8.39 31.19
N GLY A 222 -36.93 -8.55 31.44
CA GLY A 222 -36.40 -9.17 32.65
C GLY A 222 -36.39 -10.71 32.61
N GLY A 223 -36.79 -11.32 31.49
CA GLY A 223 -36.61 -12.74 31.23
C GLY A 223 -35.13 -13.10 31.06
N LEU A 224 -34.82 -14.39 31.07
CA LEU A 224 -33.47 -14.90 30.84
C LEU A 224 -33.42 -15.71 29.54
N LEU A 225 -32.58 -15.27 28.61
CA LEU A 225 -32.21 -16.05 27.44
C LEU A 225 -31.13 -17.05 27.82
N VAL A 226 -31.39 -18.33 27.53
CA VAL A 226 -30.54 -19.46 27.87
C VAL A 226 -30.13 -20.17 26.59
N GLY A 227 -28.86 -20.03 26.24
CA GLY A 227 -28.22 -20.82 25.20
C GLY A 227 -27.71 -22.14 25.78
N ALA A 228 -28.42 -23.22 25.48
CA ALA A 228 -28.08 -24.58 25.93
C ALA A 228 -27.42 -25.40 24.81
N GLY A 229 -26.94 -26.60 25.16
CA GLY A 229 -26.37 -27.56 24.22
C GLY A 229 -27.34 -28.08 23.14
N ASP A 230 -28.65 -27.85 23.32
CA ASP A 230 -29.73 -28.34 22.44
C ASP A 230 -30.67 -27.21 21.93
N GLY A 231 -30.28 -25.96 22.10
CA GLY A 231 -30.95 -24.81 21.48
C GLY A 231 -31.06 -23.58 22.38
N LEU A 232 -31.86 -22.63 21.92
CA LEU A 232 -32.16 -21.39 22.63
C LEU A 232 -33.48 -21.51 23.39
N PHE A 233 -33.49 -21.04 24.64
CA PHE A 233 -34.64 -21.03 25.53
C PHE A 233 -34.84 -19.66 26.16
N VAL A 234 -36.09 -19.34 26.49
CA VAL A 234 -36.48 -18.19 27.31
C VAL A 234 -37.00 -18.72 28.63
N VAL A 235 -36.43 -18.24 29.74
CA VAL A 235 -36.90 -18.50 31.09
C VAL A 235 -37.59 -17.23 31.59
N ALA A 236 -38.91 -17.29 31.72
CA ALA A 236 -39.75 -16.20 32.21
C ALA A 236 -40.61 -16.67 33.39
N LYS A 237 -41.37 -15.75 34.00
CA LYS A 237 -42.30 -16.09 35.10
C LYS A 237 -43.32 -17.18 34.73
N GLU A 238 -43.68 -17.25 33.45
CA GLU A 238 -44.64 -18.21 32.88
C GLU A 238 -44.05 -19.60 32.64
N GLY A 239 -42.72 -19.75 32.76
CA GLY A 239 -42.00 -21.00 32.59
C GLY A 239 -40.87 -20.93 31.56
N VAL A 240 -40.35 -22.10 31.19
CA VAL A 240 -39.27 -22.27 30.21
C VAL A 240 -39.84 -22.59 28.83
N ARG A 241 -39.50 -21.79 27.82
CA ARG A 241 -39.96 -21.97 26.43
C ARG A 241 -38.78 -22.05 25.46
N ARG A 242 -38.76 -23.06 24.59
CA ARG A 242 -37.78 -23.15 23.49
C ARG A 242 -38.12 -22.14 22.40
N VAL A 243 -37.10 -21.47 21.86
CA VAL A 243 -37.23 -20.60 20.69
C VAL A 243 -37.15 -21.48 19.44
N GLY A 244 -38.32 -21.89 18.94
CA GLY A 244 -38.44 -22.86 17.84
C GLY A 244 -37.77 -22.45 16.52
N ALA A 245 -37.58 -21.15 16.31
CA ALA A 245 -36.88 -20.60 15.14
C ALA A 245 -35.39 -20.98 15.07
N ILE A 246 -34.76 -21.25 16.21
CA ILE A 246 -33.36 -21.69 16.28
C ILE A 246 -33.31 -23.23 16.25
N PRO A 247 -32.48 -23.84 15.39
CA PRO A 247 -32.38 -25.31 15.29
C PRO A 247 -31.84 -25.93 16.57
N VAL A 248 -31.92 -27.27 16.67
CA VAL A 248 -31.28 -28.01 17.76
C VAL A 248 -29.78 -28.00 17.50
N ASP A 249 -29.08 -27.13 18.21
CA ASP A 249 -27.63 -26.94 18.17
C ASP A 249 -27.18 -26.34 19.50
N GLN A 250 -25.88 -26.43 19.78
CA GLN A 250 -25.27 -25.74 20.90
C GLN A 250 -25.25 -24.24 20.61
N VAL A 251 -25.96 -23.45 21.42
CA VAL A 251 -25.95 -21.99 21.35
C VAL A 251 -24.78 -21.47 22.17
N THR A 252 -23.85 -20.79 21.52
CA THR A 252 -22.53 -20.44 22.09
C THR A 252 -22.41 -18.97 22.48
N SER A 253 -23.20 -18.08 21.89
CA SER A 253 -23.19 -16.64 22.17
C SER A 253 -24.53 -15.99 21.86
N LEU A 254 -24.84 -14.93 22.59
CA LEU A 254 -26.09 -14.17 22.47
C LEU A 254 -25.80 -12.67 22.48
N LEU A 255 -26.23 -11.98 21.43
CA LEU A 255 -26.16 -10.53 21.33
C LEU A 255 -27.51 -9.94 21.00
N ARG A 256 -27.93 -8.92 21.74
CA ARG A 256 -29.00 -8.05 21.32
C ARG A 256 -28.38 -6.73 20.88
N ASP A 257 -28.65 -6.34 19.64
CA ASP A 257 -28.13 -5.11 19.07
C ASP A 257 -29.01 -3.90 19.42
N HIS A 258 -28.62 -2.72 18.97
CA HIS A 258 -29.35 -1.48 19.23
C HIS A 258 -30.74 -1.39 18.58
N ASP A 259 -31.03 -2.23 17.58
CA ASP A 259 -32.31 -2.29 16.86
C ASP A 259 -33.27 -3.36 17.45
N ASP A 260 -32.91 -3.94 18.61
CA ASP A 260 -33.64 -5.02 19.29
C ASP A 260 -33.65 -6.35 18.49
N ASN A 261 -32.73 -6.53 17.54
CA ASN A 261 -32.53 -7.83 16.92
C ASN A 261 -31.74 -8.75 17.86
N LEU A 262 -32.19 -10.00 17.98
CA LEU A 262 -31.46 -11.03 18.71
C LEU A 262 -30.57 -11.83 17.77
N TRP A 263 -29.27 -11.64 17.92
CA TRP A 263 -28.21 -12.39 17.28
C TRP A 263 -27.82 -13.60 18.13
N VAL A 264 -27.75 -14.77 17.48
CA VAL A 264 -27.50 -16.05 18.12
C VAL A 264 -26.36 -16.75 17.39
N GLY A 265 -25.25 -16.94 18.10
CA GLY A 265 -24.14 -17.76 17.61
C GLY A 265 -24.38 -19.22 17.96
N THR A 266 -24.12 -20.11 17.00
CA THR A 266 -24.25 -21.56 17.18
C THR A 266 -22.94 -22.28 16.90
N TYR A 267 -22.82 -23.54 17.32
CA TYR A 267 -21.62 -24.33 17.13
C TYR A 267 -21.50 -24.95 15.73
N ALA A 268 -22.61 -25.42 15.15
CA ALA A 268 -22.63 -26.15 13.89
C ALA A 268 -23.43 -25.46 12.77
N ASN A 269 -24.30 -24.49 13.10
CA ASN A 269 -25.23 -23.87 12.17
C ASN A 269 -24.99 -22.37 11.95
N GLY A 270 -23.81 -21.84 12.29
CA GLY A 270 -23.43 -20.46 11.97
C GLY A 270 -24.14 -19.41 12.81
N LEU A 271 -24.37 -18.26 12.20
CA LEU A 271 -24.96 -17.07 12.80
C LEU A 271 -26.45 -16.99 12.48
N TRP A 272 -27.27 -16.71 13.48
CA TRP A 272 -28.70 -16.49 13.32
C TRP A 272 -29.08 -15.10 13.81
N ARG A 273 -30.09 -14.51 13.18
CA ARG A 273 -30.73 -13.28 13.62
C ARG A 273 -32.23 -13.47 13.68
N LEU A 274 -32.82 -13.18 14.84
CA LEU A 274 -34.25 -12.98 14.99
C LEU A 274 -34.48 -11.47 15.05
N ALA A 275 -35.05 -10.91 14.00
CA ALA A 275 -35.33 -9.48 13.95
C ALA A 275 -36.56 -9.12 14.78
N ALA A 276 -36.65 -7.85 15.20
CA ALA A 276 -37.78 -7.35 16.00
C ALA A 276 -39.13 -7.47 15.27
N ASN A 277 -39.13 -7.50 13.93
CA ASN A 277 -40.32 -7.73 13.10
C ASN A 277 -40.75 -9.22 13.02
N GLY A 278 -40.04 -10.12 13.70
CA GLY A 278 -40.27 -11.57 13.72
C GLY A 278 -39.61 -12.34 12.57
N SER A 279 -38.89 -11.67 11.67
CA SER A 279 -38.12 -12.35 10.62
C SER A 279 -36.96 -13.13 11.24
N VAL A 280 -36.64 -14.27 10.63
CA VAL A 280 -35.55 -15.13 11.05
C VAL A 280 -34.62 -15.31 9.87
N ASP A 281 -33.34 -15.10 10.10
CA ASP A 281 -32.31 -15.21 9.08
C ASP A 281 -31.08 -15.95 9.60
N GLN A 282 -30.35 -16.59 8.68
CA GLN A 282 -29.19 -17.43 8.97
C GLN A 282 -28.06 -17.11 7.99
N LEU A 283 -26.83 -17.09 8.50
CA LEU A 283 -25.63 -17.14 7.70
C LEU A 283 -24.72 -18.28 8.16
N ALA A 284 -24.55 -19.29 7.31
CA ALA A 284 -23.64 -20.41 7.49
C ALA A 284 -22.36 -20.24 6.65
N ALA A 285 -21.37 -21.12 6.86
CA ALA A 285 -20.08 -21.09 6.19
C ALA A 285 -20.20 -21.32 4.67
N ARG A 286 -21.14 -22.16 4.25
CA ARG A 286 -21.47 -22.35 2.82
C ARG A 286 -22.04 -21.08 2.16
N GLU A 287 -22.61 -20.18 2.96
CA GLU A 287 -23.19 -18.91 2.51
C GLU A 287 -22.20 -17.74 2.70
N GLY A 288 -21.00 -18.00 3.23
CA GLY A 288 -19.90 -17.03 3.27
C GLY A 288 -19.39 -16.64 4.66
N LEU A 289 -19.97 -17.14 5.75
CA LEU A 289 -19.36 -17.02 7.08
C LEU A 289 -18.00 -17.75 7.08
N LEU A 290 -17.00 -17.28 7.83
CA LEU A 290 -15.69 -17.97 7.86
C LEU A 290 -15.81 -19.39 8.43
N ASN A 291 -16.68 -19.58 9.42
CA ASN A 291 -16.88 -20.86 10.08
C ASN A 291 -18.25 -20.93 10.77
N ASN A 292 -18.90 -22.09 10.73
CA ASN A 292 -20.18 -22.31 11.42
C ASN A 292 -20.10 -22.21 12.94
N SER A 293 -18.93 -22.43 13.54
CA SER A 293 -18.74 -22.32 14.98
C SER A 293 -18.51 -20.87 15.36
N VAL A 294 -19.60 -20.14 15.57
CA VAL A 294 -19.59 -18.80 16.16
C VAL A 294 -19.28 -18.93 17.65
N ARG A 295 -18.44 -18.06 18.19
CA ARG A 295 -17.90 -18.13 19.56
C ARG A 295 -18.16 -16.89 20.38
N SER A 296 -18.24 -15.73 19.75
CA SER A 296 -18.48 -14.46 20.40
C SER A 296 -19.18 -13.51 19.45
N LEU A 297 -20.04 -12.66 20.00
CA LEU A 297 -20.75 -11.61 19.29
C LEU A 297 -20.57 -10.31 20.05
N PHE A 298 -20.34 -9.22 19.34
CA PHE A 298 -20.21 -7.89 19.92
C PHE A 298 -20.71 -6.83 18.95
N GLU A 299 -21.33 -5.77 19.45
CA GLU A 299 -21.66 -4.59 18.65
C GLU A 299 -20.78 -3.44 19.12
N ASP A 300 -20.08 -2.81 18.19
CA ASP A 300 -19.25 -1.65 18.52
C ASP A 300 -20.04 -0.35 18.59
N ALA A 301 -19.37 0.73 18.99
CA ALA A 301 -20.01 2.03 19.09
C ALA A 301 -20.55 2.54 17.74
N GLU A 302 -19.95 2.17 16.60
CA GLU A 302 -20.43 2.53 15.26
C GLU A 302 -21.53 1.58 14.74
N GLN A 303 -22.09 0.73 15.61
CA GLN A 303 -23.15 -0.25 15.28
C GLN A 303 -22.70 -1.31 14.26
N THR A 304 -21.39 -1.58 14.23
CA THR A 304 -20.85 -2.72 13.49
C THR A 304 -21.04 -3.97 14.33
N LEU A 305 -21.65 -5.00 13.75
CA LEU A 305 -21.69 -6.32 14.37
C LEU A 305 -20.36 -7.03 14.11
N TRP A 306 -19.71 -7.44 15.19
CA TRP A 306 -18.51 -8.24 15.20
C TRP A 306 -18.80 -9.68 15.61
N VAL A 307 -18.28 -10.62 14.83
CA VAL A 307 -18.51 -12.06 14.97
C VAL A 307 -17.17 -12.75 15.07
N GLY A 308 -16.91 -13.37 16.22
CA GLY A 308 -15.74 -14.22 16.42
C GLY A 308 -16.09 -15.67 16.12
N THR A 309 -15.28 -16.35 15.31
CA THR A 309 -15.48 -17.75 14.94
C THR A 309 -14.25 -18.61 15.31
N ASN A 310 -14.26 -19.90 14.96
CA ASN A 310 -13.05 -20.75 15.04
C ASN A 310 -12.07 -20.53 13.88
N SER A 311 -12.38 -19.66 12.91
CA SER A 311 -11.53 -19.43 11.73
C SER A 311 -11.20 -17.96 11.48
N GLY A 312 -11.56 -17.06 12.39
CA GLY A 312 -11.19 -15.66 12.35
C GLY A 312 -12.22 -14.74 12.99
N LEU A 313 -12.01 -13.44 12.76
CA LEU A 313 -12.90 -12.35 13.13
C LEU A 313 -13.64 -11.86 11.89
N GLU A 314 -14.93 -11.57 12.02
CA GLU A 314 -15.76 -11.04 10.94
C GLU A 314 -16.53 -9.82 11.42
N SER A 315 -16.82 -8.88 10.51
CA SER A 315 -17.66 -7.72 10.79
C SER A 315 -18.75 -7.57 9.74
N PHE A 316 -19.94 -7.16 10.19
CA PHE A 316 -21.10 -6.86 9.37
C PHE A 316 -21.54 -5.42 9.63
N THR A 317 -21.61 -4.62 8.57
CA THR A 317 -22.08 -3.23 8.63
C THR A 317 -23.22 -3.00 7.65
N ALA A 318 -24.09 -2.06 7.99
CA ALA A 318 -25.14 -1.61 7.09
C ALA A 318 -24.57 -0.72 5.99
N GLY A 319 -24.25 -1.34 4.85
CA GLY A 319 -23.79 -0.63 3.66
C GLY A 319 -24.86 0.30 3.06
N LYS A 320 -24.43 1.30 2.30
CA LYS A 320 -25.32 2.12 1.45
C LYS A 320 -25.81 1.33 0.23
N PHE A 321 -25.02 0.37 -0.23
CA PHE A 321 -25.32 -0.59 -1.28
C PHE A 321 -25.80 -1.91 -0.70
N VAL A 322 -26.68 -2.56 -1.46
CA VAL A 322 -26.97 -3.99 -1.33
C VAL A 322 -26.38 -4.68 -2.56
N THR A 323 -25.64 -5.76 -2.37
CA THR A 323 -25.09 -6.54 -3.49
C THR A 323 -25.86 -7.84 -3.64
N ILE A 324 -26.31 -8.12 -4.86
CA ILE A 324 -26.97 -9.37 -5.25
C ILE A 324 -25.97 -10.20 -6.04
N GLY A 325 -25.61 -11.37 -5.53
CA GLY A 325 -24.68 -12.33 -6.13
C GLY A 325 -25.21 -13.75 -6.04
N PRO A 326 -24.33 -14.77 -6.14
CA PRO A 326 -24.74 -16.17 -6.05
C PRO A 326 -25.45 -16.53 -4.74
N ARG A 327 -25.04 -15.87 -3.64
CA ARG A 327 -25.66 -16.02 -2.32
C ARG A 327 -27.13 -15.58 -2.29
N GLU A 328 -27.50 -14.65 -3.17
CA GLU A 328 -28.86 -14.12 -3.32
C GLU A 328 -29.60 -14.77 -4.51
N GLY A 329 -29.04 -15.85 -5.08
CA GLY A 329 -29.68 -16.66 -6.10
C GLY A 329 -29.26 -16.38 -7.55
N LEU A 330 -28.26 -15.51 -7.80
CA LEU A 330 -27.68 -15.43 -9.15
C LEU A 330 -26.93 -16.72 -9.50
N SER A 331 -26.87 -17.04 -10.78
CA SER A 331 -26.12 -18.21 -11.26
C SER A 331 -24.60 -18.07 -11.09
N GLU A 332 -24.07 -16.85 -11.18
CA GLU A 332 -22.63 -16.58 -11.07
C GLU A 332 -22.36 -15.14 -10.62
N ALA A 333 -21.20 -14.91 -9.99
CA ALA A 333 -20.80 -13.63 -9.43
C ALA A 333 -20.37 -12.61 -10.50
N TYR A 334 -19.76 -13.07 -11.59
CA TYR A 334 -19.31 -12.15 -12.64
C TYR A 334 -20.48 -11.61 -13.48
N VAL A 335 -21.02 -10.44 -13.11
CA VAL A 335 -22.19 -9.80 -13.75
C VAL A 335 -21.74 -8.81 -14.82
N ARG A 336 -22.32 -8.89 -16.03
CA ARG A 336 -21.98 -8.01 -17.16
C ARG A 336 -23.03 -6.95 -17.45
N SER A 337 -24.31 -7.28 -17.32
CA SER A 337 -25.41 -6.36 -17.61
C SER A 337 -26.61 -6.61 -16.71
N ALA A 338 -27.40 -5.56 -16.52
CA ALA A 338 -28.70 -5.61 -15.87
C ALA A 338 -29.71 -4.81 -16.71
N PHE A 339 -30.96 -5.28 -16.78
CA PHE A 339 -32.03 -4.65 -17.54
C PHE A 339 -33.39 -4.85 -16.83
N GLN A 340 -34.24 -3.83 -16.81
CA GLN A 340 -35.62 -3.95 -16.30
C GLN A 340 -36.61 -4.00 -17.46
N ASP A 341 -37.42 -5.05 -17.54
CA ASP A 341 -38.50 -5.14 -18.53
C ASP A 341 -39.71 -4.26 -18.16
N ARG A 342 -40.70 -4.15 -19.06
CA ARG A 342 -41.92 -3.36 -18.84
C ARG A 342 -42.80 -3.90 -17.71
N GLU A 343 -42.72 -5.20 -17.45
CA GLU A 343 -43.43 -5.89 -16.37
C GLU A 343 -42.77 -5.69 -14.99
N GLY A 344 -41.54 -5.14 -14.97
CA GLY A 344 -40.79 -4.83 -13.75
C GLY A 344 -39.80 -5.92 -13.32
N ASN A 345 -39.68 -7.01 -14.08
CA ASN A 345 -38.68 -8.05 -13.80
C ASN A 345 -37.28 -7.53 -14.12
N ILE A 346 -36.31 -7.98 -13.33
CA ILE A 346 -34.90 -7.64 -13.52
C ILE A 346 -34.21 -8.81 -14.21
N TRP A 347 -33.63 -8.55 -15.37
CA TRP A 347 -32.84 -9.50 -16.14
C TRP A 347 -31.36 -9.18 -15.96
N ILE A 348 -30.57 -10.19 -15.56
CA ILE A 348 -29.14 -10.04 -15.24
C ILE A 348 -28.34 -11.03 -16.08
N GLY A 349 -27.39 -10.50 -16.85
CA GLY A 349 -26.46 -11.29 -17.66
C GLY A 349 -25.18 -11.58 -16.88
N THR A 350 -24.80 -12.86 -16.80
CA THR A 350 -23.60 -13.31 -16.07
C THR A 350 -22.64 -14.07 -16.98
N ALA A 351 -21.48 -14.47 -16.44
CA ALA A 351 -20.58 -15.43 -17.10
C ALA A 351 -21.21 -16.82 -17.32
N GLU A 352 -22.17 -17.21 -16.48
CA GLU A 352 -22.79 -18.53 -16.49
C GLU A 352 -24.32 -18.44 -16.43
N GLY A 353 -24.91 -17.76 -17.42
CA GLY A 353 -26.35 -17.78 -17.68
C GLY A 353 -27.04 -16.42 -17.58
N LEU A 354 -28.31 -16.43 -17.96
CA LEU A 354 -29.24 -15.32 -17.85
C LEU A 354 -30.13 -15.54 -16.62
N ASN A 355 -30.19 -14.55 -15.75
CA ASN A 355 -30.97 -14.59 -14.52
C ASN A 355 -32.18 -13.66 -14.67
N ARG A 356 -33.36 -14.12 -14.27
CA ARG A 356 -34.57 -13.28 -14.18
C ARG A 356 -35.07 -13.26 -12.75
N ILE A 357 -35.05 -12.09 -12.14
CA ILE A 357 -35.61 -11.83 -10.81
C ILE A 357 -37.03 -11.30 -10.97
N SER A 358 -37.99 -12.01 -10.38
CA SER A 358 -39.41 -11.65 -10.37
C SER A 358 -40.02 -12.00 -9.01
N GLY A 359 -40.65 -11.03 -8.34
CA GLY A 359 -41.27 -11.26 -7.03
C GLY A 359 -40.30 -11.74 -5.94
N GLY A 360 -39.00 -11.48 -6.06
CA GLY A 360 -37.96 -11.96 -5.13
C GLY A 360 -37.40 -13.34 -5.48
N GLU A 361 -37.93 -14.03 -6.49
CA GLU A 361 -37.40 -15.31 -6.96
C GLU A 361 -36.50 -15.12 -8.18
N THR A 362 -35.37 -15.84 -8.21
CA THR A 362 -34.45 -15.85 -9.34
C THR A 362 -34.63 -17.13 -10.17
N LYS A 363 -34.96 -16.98 -11.45
CA LYS A 363 -34.94 -18.06 -12.43
C LYS A 363 -33.70 -17.95 -13.31
N VAL A 364 -32.93 -19.02 -13.40
CA VAL A 364 -31.74 -19.12 -14.25
C VAL A 364 -32.11 -19.76 -15.59
N PHE A 365 -31.58 -19.21 -16.68
CA PHE A 365 -31.63 -19.79 -18.02
C PHE A 365 -30.20 -20.00 -18.54
N THR A 366 -29.96 -21.17 -19.12
CA THR A 366 -28.67 -21.61 -19.65
C THR A 366 -28.80 -22.10 -21.10
N THR A 367 -27.71 -22.60 -21.66
CA THR A 367 -27.68 -23.32 -22.93
C THR A 367 -28.59 -24.54 -22.93
N ALA A 368 -28.86 -25.16 -21.76
CA ALA A 368 -29.83 -26.23 -21.63
C ALA A 368 -31.28 -25.77 -21.85
N ASP A 369 -31.58 -24.49 -21.59
CA ASP A 369 -32.90 -23.88 -21.78
C ASP A 369 -33.10 -23.30 -23.18
N GLY A 370 -32.04 -23.25 -24.00
CA GLY A 370 -32.08 -22.77 -25.38
C GLY A 370 -31.28 -21.50 -25.67
N LEU A 371 -30.51 -20.97 -24.70
CA LEU A 371 -29.53 -19.91 -24.98
C LEU A 371 -28.44 -20.42 -25.93
N SER A 372 -27.91 -19.54 -26.77
CA SER A 372 -26.77 -19.87 -27.65
C SER A 372 -25.43 -19.93 -26.93
N SER A 373 -25.30 -19.27 -25.78
CA SER A 373 -24.15 -19.34 -24.86
C SER A 373 -24.58 -18.87 -23.47
N ASP A 374 -23.97 -19.45 -22.43
CA ASP A 374 -24.16 -19.02 -21.05
C ASP A 374 -23.49 -17.67 -20.75
N TYR A 375 -22.51 -17.25 -21.55
CA TYR A 375 -21.87 -15.95 -21.34
C TYR A 375 -22.71 -14.83 -21.96
N VAL A 376 -23.48 -14.14 -21.10
CA VAL A 376 -24.42 -13.09 -21.49
C VAL A 376 -23.78 -11.71 -21.34
N PHE A 377 -23.83 -10.89 -22.39
CA PHE A 377 -23.24 -9.56 -22.40
C PHE A 377 -24.26 -8.43 -22.34
N ALA A 378 -25.34 -8.50 -23.12
CA ALA A 378 -26.29 -7.40 -23.28
C ALA A 378 -27.73 -7.90 -23.26
N ILE A 379 -28.64 -7.09 -22.73
CA ILE A 379 -30.06 -7.41 -22.61
C ILE A 379 -30.87 -6.15 -22.95
N ASN A 380 -31.90 -6.28 -23.78
CA ASN A 380 -32.84 -5.20 -24.10
C ASN A 380 -34.24 -5.77 -24.41
N GLN A 381 -35.27 -4.92 -24.49
CA GLN A 381 -36.64 -5.32 -24.79
C GLN A 381 -37.20 -4.53 -25.97
N THR A 382 -37.73 -5.23 -26.98
CA THR A 382 -38.40 -4.60 -28.13
C THR A 382 -39.85 -4.21 -27.82
N LEU A 383 -40.47 -3.37 -28.66
CA LEU A 383 -41.85 -2.89 -28.45
C LEU A 383 -42.90 -4.01 -28.37
N ASP A 384 -42.65 -5.13 -29.05
CA ASP A 384 -43.50 -6.34 -29.00
C ASP A 384 -43.42 -7.11 -27.67
N GLY A 385 -42.53 -6.70 -26.75
CA GLY A 385 -42.33 -7.34 -25.45
C GLY A 385 -41.25 -8.42 -25.43
N ALA A 386 -40.63 -8.75 -26.58
CA ALA A 386 -39.56 -9.74 -26.62
C ALA A 386 -38.28 -9.22 -25.96
N ILE A 387 -37.63 -10.10 -25.20
CA ILE A 387 -36.31 -9.83 -24.60
C ILE A 387 -35.24 -10.29 -25.58
N TRP A 388 -34.32 -9.41 -25.91
CA TRP A 388 -33.19 -9.67 -26.79
C TRP A 388 -31.90 -9.75 -25.99
N ILE A 389 -31.15 -10.83 -26.18
CA ILE A 389 -29.99 -11.19 -25.37
C ILE A 389 -28.78 -11.39 -26.27
N GLY A 390 -27.77 -10.54 -26.09
CA GLY A 390 -26.45 -10.67 -26.72
C GLY A 390 -25.55 -11.56 -25.89
N THR A 391 -24.95 -12.56 -26.54
CA THR A 391 -24.09 -13.55 -25.87
C THR A 391 -22.73 -13.62 -26.55
N SER A 392 -21.83 -14.45 -26.02
CA SER A 392 -20.58 -14.78 -26.71
C SER A 392 -20.75 -15.61 -28.00
N ARG A 393 -21.97 -16.07 -28.31
CA ARG A 393 -22.31 -16.82 -29.52
C ARG A 393 -23.64 -16.36 -30.14
N GLY A 394 -23.66 -15.13 -30.64
CA GLY A 394 -24.78 -14.53 -31.35
C GLY A 394 -25.85 -13.96 -30.42
N VAL A 395 -27.07 -13.88 -30.94
CA VAL A 395 -28.19 -13.17 -30.33
C VAL A 395 -29.34 -14.14 -30.08
N ASN A 396 -30.00 -13.99 -28.95
CA ASN A 396 -31.19 -14.76 -28.60
C ASN A 396 -32.38 -13.82 -28.48
N ARG A 397 -33.54 -14.27 -28.96
CA ARG A 397 -34.83 -13.63 -28.72
C ARG A 397 -35.65 -14.53 -27.82
N TYR A 398 -36.03 -14.03 -26.65
CA TYR A 398 -36.92 -14.69 -25.71
C TYR A 398 -38.31 -14.04 -25.79
N PHE A 399 -39.31 -14.84 -26.17
CA PHE A 399 -40.69 -14.39 -26.32
C PHE A 399 -41.64 -15.53 -25.95
N GLU A 400 -42.65 -15.25 -25.14
CA GLU A 400 -43.65 -16.24 -24.69
C GLU A 400 -43.04 -17.55 -24.15
N GLY A 401 -41.94 -17.46 -23.39
CA GLY A 401 -41.30 -18.62 -22.78
C GLY A 401 -40.37 -19.42 -23.70
N ARG A 402 -40.10 -18.95 -24.91
CA ARG A 402 -39.27 -19.66 -25.90
C ARG A 402 -38.07 -18.83 -26.35
N PHE A 403 -36.94 -19.50 -26.52
CA PHE A 403 -35.73 -18.92 -27.11
C PHE A 403 -35.65 -19.22 -28.61
N THR A 404 -35.38 -18.18 -29.39
CA THR A 404 -34.97 -18.26 -30.79
C THR A 404 -33.54 -17.77 -30.92
N ARG A 405 -32.66 -18.57 -31.54
CA ARG A 405 -31.23 -18.29 -31.68
C ARG A 405 -30.92 -17.72 -33.06
N TYR A 406 -30.19 -16.62 -33.10
CA TYR A 406 -29.62 -16.02 -34.30
C TYR A 406 -28.09 -16.11 -34.20
N LEU A 407 -27.51 -17.00 -35.00
CA LEU A 407 -26.07 -17.25 -35.04
C LEU A 407 -25.45 -16.56 -36.26
N GLU A 408 -24.17 -16.83 -36.53
CA GLU A 408 -23.44 -16.28 -37.68
C GLU A 408 -24.17 -16.51 -39.01
N SER A 409 -24.76 -17.70 -39.19
CA SER A 409 -25.55 -18.07 -40.37
C SER A 409 -26.81 -17.20 -40.59
N ALA A 410 -27.23 -16.43 -39.59
CA ALA A 410 -28.37 -15.50 -39.68
C ALA A 410 -27.95 -14.10 -40.17
N GLY A 411 -26.68 -13.88 -40.51
CA GLY A 411 -26.16 -12.58 -40.96
C GLY A 411 -25.55 -11.72 -39.86
N ILE A 412 -25.08 -12.33 -38.77
CA ILE A 412 -24.34 -11.66 -37.70
C ILE A 412 -22.85 -11.95 -37.92
N PRO A 413 -22.02 -10.97 -38.30
CA PRO A 413 -20.63 -11.19 -38.70
C PRO A 413 -19.70 -11.55 -37.54
N SER A 414 -20.12 -11.31 -36.30
CA SER A 414 -19.35 -11.60 -35.08
C SER A 414 -20.12 -12.52 -34.14
N PRO A 415 -19.48 -13.55 -33.56
CA PRO A 415 -20.13 -14.35 -32.53
C PRO A 415 -20.32 -13.58 -31.22
N ALA A 416 -19.51 -12.58 -30.87
CA ALA A 416 -19.62 -11.91 -29.58
C ALA A 416 -20.44 -10.62 -29.69
N VAL A 417 -21.69 -10.65 -29.20
CA VAL A 417 -22.58 -9.48 -29.22
C VAL A 417 -22.62 -8.82 -27.86
N ARG A 418 -21.94 -7.66 -27.75
CA ARG A 418 -21.80 -6.92 -26.48
C ARG A 418 -22.72 -5.72 -26.31
N ALA A 419 -23.38 -5.27 -27.37
CA ALA A 419 -24.22 -4.10 -27.32
C ALA A 419 -25.53 -4.35 -28.06
N ILE A 420 -26.65 -4.12 -27.37
CA ILE A 420 -27.99 -4.20 -27.93
C ILE A 420 -28.79 -2.99 -27.44
N HIS A 421 -29.37 -2.25 -28.39
CA HIS A 421 -30.22 -1.09 -28.08
C HIS A 421 -31.51 -1.18 -28.89
N CYS A 422 -32.67 -1.13 -28.23
CA CYS A 422 -33.94 -0.88 -28.92
C CYS A 422 -34.19 0.62 -28.88
N ASP A 423 -34.25 1.25 -30.05
CA ASP A 423 -34.57 2.67 -30.11
C ASP A 423 -36.08 2.93 -29.90
N ARG A 424 -36.44 4.21 -29.76
CA ARG A 424 -37.84 4.63 -29.56
C ARG A 424 -38.77 4.30 -30.73
N SER A 425 -38.23 4.10 -31.93
CA SER A 425 -39.00 3.65 -33.09
C SER A 425 -39.31 2.14 -33.06
N GLY A 426 -38.71 1.41 -32.11
CA GLY A 426 -38.81 -0.04 -31.99
C GLY A 426 -37.79 -0.80 -32.83
N THR A 427 -36.83 -0.09 -33.42
CA THR A 427 -35.75 -0.70 -34.18
C THR A 427 -34.69 -1.24 -33.24
N LEU A 428 -34.29 -2.50 -33.44
CA LEU A 428 -33.22 -3.12 -32.67
C LEU A 428 -31.87 -2.89 -33.35
N TRP A 429 -30.95 -2.30 -32.61
CA TRP A 429 -29.58 -2.03 -32.99
C TRP A 429 -28.64 -2.98 -32.25
N ILE A 430 -27.63 -3.48 -32.95
CA ILE A 430 -26.67 -4.44 -32.44
C ILE A 430 -25.26 -3.98 -32.75
N GLY A 431 -24.43 -3.85 -31.73
CA GLY A 431 -23.01 -3.56 -31.88
C GLY A 431 -22.20 -4.86 -32.03
N THR A 432 -21.35 -4.90 -33.03
CA THR A 432 -20.47 -6.03 -33.37
C THR A 432 -19.05 -5.52 -33.65
N ASP A 433 -18.06 -6.44 -33.73
CA ASP A 433 -16.68 -6.11 -34.14
C ASP A 433 -16.58 -5.59 -35.59
N ALA A 434 -17.60 -5.86 -36.40
CA ALA A 434 -17.74 -5.40 -37.76
C ALA A 434 -18.70 -4.20 -37.88
N GLY A 435 -18.92 -3.44 -36.81
CA GLY A 435 -19.79 -2.26 -36.80
C GLY A 435 -21.19 -2.53 -36.29
N ALA A 436 -22.12 -1.63 -36.61
CA ALA A 436 -23.51 -1.71 -36.17
C ALA A 436 -24.41 -2.44 -37.18
N LEU A 437 -25.29 -3.29 -36.66
CA LEU A 437 -26.39 -3.92 -37.40
C LEU A 437 -27.72 -3.35 -36.92
N ARG A 438 -28.70 -3.39 -37.81
CA ARG A 438 -30.09 -3.07 -37.51
C ARG A 438 -30.97 -4.26 -37.88
N PHE A 439 -31.86 -4.67 -36.98
CA PHE A 439 -32.81 -5.74 -37.27
C PHE A 439 -34.10 -5.16 -37.86
N VAL A 440 -34.35 -5.44 -39.13
CA VAL A 440 -35.52 -4.96 -39.87
C VAL A 440 -36.10 -6.10 -40.70
N ASN A 441 -37.44 -6.24 -40.69
CA ASN A 441 -38.15 -7.25 -41.47
C ASN A 441 -37.62 -8.69 -41.29
N GLY A 442 -37.21 -9.04 -40.07
CA GLY A 442 -36.70 -10.38 -39.75
C GLY A 442 -35.26 -10.65 -40.17
N LYS A 443 -34.52 -9.64 -40.64
CA LYS A 443 -33.12 -9.76 -41.11
C LYS A 443 -32.22 -8.74 -40.42
N PHE A 444 -30.94 -9.10 -40.29
CA PHE A 444 -29.90 -8.17 -39.85
C PHE A 444 -29.32 -7.44 -41.06
N GLU A 445 -29.46 -6.12 -41.07
CA GLU A 445 -28.91 -5.22 -42.08
C GLU A 445 -27.71 -4.48 -41.49
N ARG A 446 -26.57 -4.50 -42.19
CA ARG A 446 -25.39 -3.73 -41.77
C ARG A 446 -25.63 -2.26 -42.06
N VAL A 447 -25.49 -1.42 -41.04
CA VAL A 447 -25.62 0.02 -41.20
C VAL A 447 -24.23 0.55 -41.51
N LYS A 448 -23.99 0.87 -42.78
CA LYS A 448 -22.71 1.38 -43.25
C LYS A 448 -22.53 2.82 -42.78
N PRO A 449 -21.49 3.10 -41.98
CA PRO A 449 -21.05 4.46 -41.76
C PRO A 449 -20.36 4.95 -43.04
N ALA A 450 -20.11 6.26 -43.15
CA ALA A 450 -19.19 6.78 -44.17
C ALA A 450 -17.86 5.98 -44.15
N ASP A 451 -17.10 5.98 -45.24
CA ASP A 451 -15.95 5.10 -45.57
C ASP A 451 -14.86 4.86 -44.48
N GLN A 452 -14.94 5.49 -43.31
CA GLN A 452 -13.97 5.46 -42.20
C GLN A 452 -14.33 4.55 -41.01
N TRP A 453 -15.49 3.88 -41.01
CA TRP A 453 -15.99 3.10 -39.85
C TRP A 453 -16.37 1.64 -40.19
N ASP A 454 -15.92 1.15 -41.35
CA ASP A 454 -15.85 -0.28 -41.63
C ASP A 454 -14.77 -0.89 -40.72
N THR A 455 -15.07 -1.92 -39.93
CA THR A 455 -14.18 -2.62 -38.95
C THR A 455 -14.05 -2.01 -37.55
N THR A 456 -15.08 -1.31 -37.09
CA THR A 456 -15.10 -0.71 -35.75
C THR A 456 -15.90 -1.55 -34.76
N TYR A 457 -15.32 -1.90 -33.61
CA TYR A 457 -16.06 -2.61 -32.56
C TYR A 457 -17.00 -1.67 -31.82
N VAL A 458 -18.30 -1.74 -32.13
CA VAL A 458 -19.33 -0.93 -31.48
C VAL A 458 -19.75 -1.59 -30.17
N GLN A 459 -19.53 -0.91 -29.05
CA GLN A 459 -19.79 -1.46 -27.71
C GLN A 459 -20.67 -0.57 -26.82
N ALA A 460 -20.96 0.66 -27.24
CA ALA A 460 -21.83 1.58 -26.51
C ALA A 460 -22.86 2.25 -27.43
N PHE A 461 -24.08 2.41 -26.93
CA PHE A 461 -25.15 3.18 -27.56
C PHE A 461 -25.70 4.21 -26.59
N ALA A 462 -26.13 5.37 -27.10
CA ALA A 462 -26.96 6.33 -26.40
C ALA A 462 -27.94 7.00 -27.37
N GLU A 463 -29.19 7.20 -26.98
CA GLU A 463 -30.23 7.77 -27.86
C GLU A 463 -30.71 9.11 -27.30
N GLY A 464 -30.84 10.10 -28.18
CA GLY A 464 -31.41 11.41 -27.86
C GLY A 464 -32.92 11.48 -28.04
N ASP A 465 -33.53 12.49 -27.43
CA ASP A 465 -34.97 12.69 -27.51
C ASP A 465 -35.50 12.95 -28.93
N ASP A 466 -34.62 13.45 -29.80
CA ASP A 466 -34.85 13.71 -31.22
C ASP A 466 -34.70 12.46 -32.11
N GLY A 467 -34.39 11.29 -31.53
CA GLY A 467 -34.11 10.06 -32.26
C GLY A 467 -32.68 9.97 -32.83
N THR A 468 -31.80 10.93 -32.49
CA THR A 468 -30.37 10.81 -32.79
C THR A 468 -29.79 9.62 -32.01
N LEU A 469 -29.08 8.73 -32.71
CA LEU A 469 -28.36 7.61 -32.08
C LEU A 469 -26.86 7.90 -32.04
N TRP A 470 -26.26 7.76 -30.87
CA TRP A 470 -24.82 7.83 -30.65
C TRP A 470 -24.25 6.43 -30.48
N LEU A 471 -23.10 6.21 -31.11
CA LEU A 471 -22.39 4.94 -31.13
C LEU A 471 -20.97 5.18 -30.62
N GLY A 472 -20.56 4.38 -29.63
CA GLY A 472 -19.23 4.40 -29.05
C GLY A 472 -18.47 3.14 -29.45
N SER A 473 -17.21 3.32 -29.81
CA SER A 473 -16.37 2.25 -30.32
C SER A 473 -15.13 1.98 -29.50
N ASP A 474 -14.56 0.79 -29.66
CA ASP A 474 -13.22 0.47 -29.17
C ASP A 474 -12.15 0.92 -30.18
N GLY A 475 -11.58 2.12 -29.99
CA GLY A 475 -10.42 2.62 -30.73
C GLY A 475 -10.71 3.53 -31.92
N ARG A 476 -11.98 3.87 -32.21
CA ARG A 476 -12.37 4.79 -33.31
C ARG A 476 -13.28 5.93 -32.85
N GLY A 477 -13.35 6.16 -31.54
CA GLY A 477 -14.10 7.25 -30.94
C GLY A 477 -15.61 7.07 -31.03
N VAL A 478 -16.30 8.18 -31.28
CA VAL A 478 -17.77 8.28 -31.23
C VAL A 478 -18.31 8.64 -32.62
N ALA A 479 -19.47 8.10 -33.00
CA ALA A 479 -20.25 8.69 -34.06
C ALA A 479 -21.69 8.95 -33.66
N ARG A 480 -22.25 9.95 -34.34
CA ARG A 480 -23.65 10.32 -34.32
C ARG A 480 -24.31 9.84 -35.60
N TYR A 481 -25.41 9.12 -35.47
CA TYR A 481 -26.31 8.72 -36.55
C TYR A 481 -27.61 9.52 -36.44
N ALA A 482 -27.86 10.37 -37.44
CA ALA A 482 -29.08 11.16 -37.53
C ALA A 482 -29.53 11.25 -38.99
N ASN A 483 -30.82 11.03 -39.26
CA ASN A 483 -31.41 11.13 -40.60
C ASN A 483 -30.64 10.34 -41.69
N GLY A 484 -30.16 9.14 -41.37
CA GLY A 484 -29.41 8.30 -42.30
C GLY A 484 -27.95 8.68 -42.50
N THR A 485 -27.46 9.72 -41.82
CA THR A 485 -26.09 10.25 -41.98
C THR A 485 -25.26 10.01 -40.71
N PHE A 486 -23.99 9.66 -40.88
CA PHE A 486 -23.01 9.53 -39.79
C PHE A 486 -22.11 10.76 -39.70
N THR A 487 -21.85 11.21 -38.48
CA THR A 487 -20.77 12.17 -38.16
C THR A 487 -19.87 11.54 -37.12
N VAL A 488 -18.56 11.49 -37.39
CA VAL A 488 -17.57 10.77 -36.57
C VAL A 488 -16.62 11.77 -35.90
N TRP A 489 -16.29 11.50 -34.64
CA TRP A 489 -15.23 12.15 -33.88
C TRP A 489 -14.27 11.08 -33.34
N ALA A 490 -13.05 11.09 -33.88
CA ALA A 490 -11.92 10.30 -33.40
C ALA A 490 -10.83 11.23 -32.84
N GLU A 491 -9.68 10.67 -32.46
CA GLU A 491 -8.56 11.42 -31.89
C GLU A 491 -8.05 12.50 -32.86
N GLU A 492 -8.11 12.22 -34.17
CA GLU A 492 -7.74 13.17 -35.23
C GLU A 492 -8.68 14.39 -35.28
N GLN A 493 -9.89 14.29 -34.72
CA GLN A 493 -10.85 15.40 -34.57
C GLN A 493 -10.84 16.00 -33.16
N GLY A 494 -9.85 15.67 -32.33
CA GLY A 494 -9.64 16.25 -31.01
C GLY A 494 -10.33 15.52 -29.85
N LEU A 495 -10.85 14.30 -30.07
CA LEU A 495 -11.31 13.45 -28.98
C LEU A 495 -10.10 12.98 -28.15
N PRO A 496 -10.06 13.16 -26.82
CA PRO A 496 -8.91 12.77 -26.01
C PRO A 496 -8.53 11.28 -25.99
N ASP A 497 -9.47 10.37 -26.24
CA ASP A 497 -9.25 8.91 -26.25
C ASP A 497 -10.28 8.24 -27.17
N GLY A 498 -9.81 7.42 -28.11
CA GLY A 498 -10.64 6.68 -29.06
C GLY A 498 -11.34 5.43 -28.48
N HIS A 499 -11.00 5.00 -27.27
CA HIS A 499 -11.56 3.80 -26.61
C HIS A 499 -12.78 4.14 -25.74
N ILE A 500 -13.97 4.07 -26.35
CA ILE A 500 -15.23 4.45 -25.73
C ILE A 500 -15.89 3.25 -25.04
N LEU A 501 -15.99 3.29 -23.72
CA LEU A 501 -16.53 2.20 -22.90
C LEU A 501 -18.01 2.39 -22.54
N ALA A 502 -18.44 3.64 -22.41
CA ALA A 502 -19.82 4.00 -22.07
C ALA A 502 -20.21 5.35 -22.69
N LEU A 503 -21.49 5.51 -22.99
CA LEU A 503 -22.08 6.76 -23.45
C LEU A 503 -23.32 7.08 -22.63
N HIS A 504 -23.50 8.35 -22.30
CA HIS A 504 -24.71 8.84 -21.66
C HIS A 504 -25.05 10.22 -22.21
N LEU A 505 -26.27 10.38 -22.72
CA LEU A 505 -26.78 11.67 -23.14
C LEU A 505 -27.65 12.24 -22.01
N ASP A 506 -27.27 13.41 -21.50
CA ASP A 506 -28.03 14.04 -20.44
C ASP A 506 -29.28 14.77 -20.98
N ARG A 507 -30.12 15.24 -20.05
CA ARG A 507 -31.37 15.98 -20.37
C ARG A 507 -31.15 17.29 -21.15
N ASN A 508 -29.93 17.82 -21.16
CA ASN A 508 -29.58 19.05 -21.88
C ASN A 508 -28.98 18.75 -23.27
N GLY A 509 -28.92 17.48 -23.69
CA GLY A 509 -28.30 17.07 -24.95
C GLY A 509 -26.77 17.07 -24.93
N THR A 510 -26.14 17.15 -23.74
CA THR A 510 -24.69 17.01 -23.60
C THR A 510 -24.35 15.53 -23.58
N LEU A 511 -23.35 15.13 -24.37
CA LEU A 511 -22.88 13.76 -24.41
C LEU A 511 -21.72 13.57 -23.41
N TRP A 512 -21.93 12.67 -22.47
CA TRP A 512 -20.93 12.19 -21.52
C TRP A 512 -20.36 10.86 -22.02
N ILE A 513 -19.03 10.77 -22.07
CA ILE A 513 -18.28 9.69 -22.70
C ILE A 513 -17.34 9.09 -21.64
N GLY A 514 -17.52 7.81 -21.36
CA GLY A 514 -16.62 7.06 -20.48
C GLY A 514 -15.53 6.38 -21.30
N THR A 515 -14.28 6.54 -20.86
CA THR A 515 -13.10 6.04 -21.59
C THR A 515 -12.26 5.11 -20.74
N ASP A 516 -11.31 4.42 -21.39
CA ASP A 516 -10.40 3.50 -20.71
C ASP A 516 -9.30 4.24 -19.95
N SER A 517 -8.76 5.32 -20.53
CA SER A 517 -7.56 5.99 -20.02
C SER A 517 -7.67 7.52 -19.87
N ALA A 518 -8.64 8.14 -20.53
CA ALA A 518 -8.83 9.59 -20.51
C ALA A 518 -9.88 10.08 -19.48
N GLY A 519 -10.40 9.22 -18.62
CA GLY A 519 -11.41 9.59 -17.64
C GLY A 519 -12.79 9.79 -18.25
N LEU A 520 -13.51 10.77 -17.73
CA LEU A 520 -14.80 11.21 -18.24
C LEU A 520 -14.55 12.32 -19.27
N ILE A 521 -15.20 12.24 -20.43
CA ILE A 521 -15.16 13.30 -21.44
C ILE A 521 -16.58 13.84 -21.60
N ARG A 522 -16.70 15.16 -21.56
CA ARG A 522 -17.91 15.88 -21.90
C ARG A 522 -17.80 16.43 -23.30
N MET A 523 -18.81 16.19 -24.12
CA MET A 523 -18.96 16.75 -25.45
C MET A 523 -20.21 17.63 -25.51
N LYS A 524 -20.02 18.95 -25.67
CA LYS A 524 -21.09 19.93 -25.90
C LYS A 524 -20.72 20.82 -27.08
N ASP A 525 -21.65 21.00 -28.02
CA ASP A 525 -21.46 21.86 -29.20
C ASP A 525 -20.17 21.54 -29.99
N GLY A 526 -19.79 20.26 -30.04
CA GLY A 526 -18.57 19.78 -30.71
C GLY A 526 -17.26 20.05 -29.95
N ARG A 527 -17.31 20.58 -28.73
CA ARG A 527 -16.13 20.80 -27.87
C ARG A 527 -16.01 19.71 -26.82
N PHE A 528 -14.77 19.27 -26.59
CA PHE A 528 -14.42 18.26 -25.59
C PHE A 528 -13.84 18.90 -24.32
N THR A 529 -14.32 18.45 -23.16
CA THR A 529 -13.70 18.73 -21.86
C THR A 529 -13.40 17.40 -21.18
N GLN A 530 -12.16 17.21 -20.76
CA GLN A 530 -11.69 15.99 -20.11
C GLN A 530 -11.65 16.16 -18.59
N TYR A 531 -12.11 15.16 -17.85
CA TYR A 531 -12.01 15.06 -16.39
C TYR A 531 -11.19 13.81 -16.06
N THR A 532 -10.07 14.00 -15.38
CA THR A 532 -9.15 12.94 -14.95
C THR A 532 -9.02 12.95 -13.43
N LYS A 533 -8.21 12.03 -12.87
CA LYS A 533 -7.80 12.07 -11.46
C LYS A 533 -7.21 13.42 -11.04
N ALA A 534 -6.50 14.10 -11.95
CA ALA A 534 -5.92 15.42 -11.66
C ALA A 534 -7.00 16.49 -11.42
N LEU A 535 -8.22 16.29 -11.93
CA LEU A 535 -9.35 17.19 -11.76
C LEU A 535 -10.36 16.71 -10.71
N GLY A 536 -10.07 15.62 -9.97
CA GLY A 536 -10.87 15.17 -8.84
C GLY A 536 -11.62 13.84 -9.04
N LEU A 537 -11.49 13.17 -10.19
CA LEU A 537 -12.03 11.81 -10.35
C LEU A 537 -11.25 10.77 -9.52
N PRO A 538 -11.88 9.68 -9.06
CA PRO A 538 -11.17 8.62 -8.33
C PRO A 538 -10.33 7.70 -9.24
N SER A 539 -10.67 7.62 -10.52
CA SER A 539 -9.97 6.81 -11.55
C SER A 539 -10.20 7.40 -12.94
N ASP A 540 -9.27 7.16 -13.86
CA ASP A 540 -9.40 7.57 -15.26
C ASP A 540 -10.13 6.52 -16.13
N LYS A 541 -10.51 5.38 -15.54
CA LYS A 541 -11.27 4.34 -16.24
C LYS A 541 -12.75 4.42 -15.86
N VAL A 542 -13.60 4.77 -16.82
CA VAL A 542 -15.05 4.96 -16.64
C VAL A 542 -15.80 3.94 -17.50
N LEU A 543 -16.28 2.88 -16.87
CA LEU A 543 -16.84 1.69 -17.53
C LEU A 543 -18.35 1.77 -17.76
N GLN A 544 -19.04 2.51 -16.90
CA GLN A 544 -20.49 2.62 -16.87
C GLN A 544 -20.90 3.94 -16.23
N MET A 545 -22.03 4.51 -16.65
CA MET A 545 -22.52 5.78 -16.09
C MET A 545 -24.03 5.96 -16.29
N MET A 546 -24.65 6.74 -15.41
CA MET A 546 -26.05 7.14 -15.49
C MET A 546 -26.33 8.40 -14.66
N GLU A 547 -27.39 9.14 -15.01
CA GLU A 547 -27.89 10.27 -14.23
C GLU A 547 -29.01 9.83 -13.27
N ASP A 548 -28.96 10.31 -12.02
CA ASP A 548 -30.06 10.18 -11.06
C ASP A 548 -31.11 11.29 -11.21
N ASP A 549 -32.03 11.45 -10.25
CA ASP A 549 -33.03 12.54 -10.30
C ASP A 549 -32.57 13.86 -9.65
N ASP A 550 -31.48 13.83 -8.90
CA ASP A 550 -30.91 14.99 -8.20
C ASP A 550 -29.85 15.71 -9.07
N GLY A 551 -29.71 15.33 -10.35
CA GLY A 551 -28.73 15.91 -11.26
C GLY A 551 -27.29 15.51 -10.94
N ARG A 552 -27.09 14.28 -10.44
CA ARG A 552 -25.76 13.69 -10.22
C ARG A 552 -25.47 12.67 -11.29
N LEU A 553 -24.25 12.74 -11.83
CA LEU A 553 -23.72 11.70 -12.69
C LEU A 553 -23.07 10.64 -11.82
N TRP A 554 -23.65 9.44 -11.83
CA TRP A 554 -23.09 8.26 -11.22
C TRP A 554 -22.26 7.49 -12.24
N ALA A 555 -21.14 6.95 -11.81
CA ALA A 555 -20.24 6.19 -12.65
C ALA A 555 -19.57 5.03 -11.90
N GLY A 556 -19.30 3.95 -12.61
CA GLY A 556 -18.54 2.80 -12.15
C GLY A 556 -17.24 2.67 -12.93
N GLY A 557 -16.15 2.34 -12.24
CA GLY A 557 -14.82 2.23 -12.84
C GLY A 557 -13.96 1.13 -12.23
N GLY A 558 -12.65 1.25 -12.41
CA GLY A 558 -11.68 0.31 -11.82
C GLY A 558 -11.42 0.50 -10.32
N ARG A 559 -12.01 1.53 -9.70
CA ARG A 559 -11.81 1.88 -8.28
C ARG A 559 -13.13 2.21 -7.57
N GLY A 560 -14.15 1.40 -7.80
CA GLY A 560 -15.45 1.51 -7.16
C GLY A 560 -16.47 2.29 -7.98
N ILE A 561 -17.55 2.61 -7.29
CA ILE A 561 -18.68 3.42 -7.80
C ILE A 561 -18.53 4.81 -7.21
N TRP A 562 -18.82 5.85 -7.98
CA TRP A 562 -18.76 7.22 -7.52
C TRP A 562 -19.84 8.08 -8.16
N TYR A 563 -20.12 9.25 -7.58
CA TYR A 563 -20.90 10.28 -8.25
C TYR A 563 -20.25 11.65 -8.14
N ALA A 564 -20.62 12.52 -9.08
CA ALA A 564 -20.34 13.96 -9.06
C ALA A 564 -21.62 14.75 -9.42
N PRO A 565 -21.85 15.94 -8.83
CA PRO A 565 -22.91 16.83 -9.28
C PRO A 565 -22.64 17.27 -10.73
N LEU A 566 -23.63 17.12 -11.62
CA LEU A 566 -23.50 17.57 -13.02
C LEU A 566 -23.18 19.06 -13.10
N ALA A 567 -23.79 19.88 -12.24
CA ALA A 567 -23.53 21.31 -12.18
C ALA A 567 -22.06 21.65 -11.86
N GLU A 568 -21.37 20.83 -11.07
CA GLU A 568 -19.95 21.05 -10.74
C GLU A 568 -19.04 20.62 -11.89
N LEU A 569 -19.36 19.50 -12.55
CA LEU A 569 -18.69 19.09 -13.79
C LEU A 569 -18.80 20.20 -14.85
N GLU A 570 -20.01 20.75 -15.05
CA GLU A 570 -20.26 21.88 -15.94
C GLU A 570 -19.48 23.13 -15.51
N ALA A 571 -19.42 23.46 -14.22
CA ALA A 571 -18.66 24.60 -13.72
C ALA A 571 -17.15 24.47 -14.01
N VAL A 572 -16.58 23.26 -13.92
CA VAL A 572 -15.19 23.01 -14.31
C VAL A 572 -15.00 23.16 -15.83
N ALA A 573 -15.93 22.66 -16.66
CA ALA A 573 -15.88 22.86 -18.11
C ALA A 573 -15.94 24.34 -18.52
N ASP A 574 -16.72 25.13 -17.78
CA ASP A 574 -16.85 26.57 -17.98
C ASP A 574 -15.68 27.38 -17.38
N GLY A 575 -14.72 26.74 -16.72
CA GLY A 575 -13.60 27.41 -16.03
C GLY A 575 -14.01 28.18 -14.76
N LYS A 576 -15.21 27.95 -14.22
CA LYS A 576 -15.73 28.54 -12.98
C LYS A 576 -15.24 27.80 -11.72
N ALA A 577 -14.79 26.55 -11.88
CA ALA A 577 -14.18 25.73 -10.84
C ALA A 577 -12.91 25.07 -11.37
N THR A 578 -11.97 24.73 -10.48
CA THR A 578 -10.68 24.13 -10.83
C THR A 578 -10.65 22.61 -10.68
N SER A 579 -11.61 22.03 -9.95
CA SER A 579 -11.73 20.59 -9.72
C SER A 579 -13.18 20.21 -9.42
N VAL A 580 -13.52 18.93 -9.59
CA VAL A 580 -14.81 18.35 -9.20
C VAL A 580 -14.69 17.57 -7.89
N SER A 581 -15.67 17.74 -7.02
CA SER A 581 -15.83 16.97 -5.80
C SER A 581 -16.55 15.65 -6.10
N THR A 582 -15.87 14.53 -5.87
CA THR A 582 -16.44 13.19 -6.07
C THR A 582 -16.70 12.50 -4.74
N THR A 583 -17.82 11.78 -4.66
CA THR A 583 -18.11 10.84 -3.57
C THR A 583 -17.89 9.43 -4.08
N SER A 584 -17.00 8.68 -3.46
CA SER A 584 -16.64 7.31 -3.87
C SER A 584 -17.12 6.29 -2.86
N PHE A 585 -17.53 5.12 -3.36
CA PHE A 585 -18.05 4.00 -2.59
C PHE A 585 -17.24 2.74 -2.89
N GLY A 586 -17.02 1.93 -1.86
CA GLY A 586 -16.27 0.69 -1.96
C GLY A 586 -16.84 -0.42 -1.08
N VAL A 587 -15.95 -1.30 -0.62
CA VAL A 587 -16.37 -2.51 0.13
C VAL A 587 -17.08 -2.18 1.43
N GLY A 588 -16.62 -1.14 2.13
CA GLY A 588 -17.28 -0.67 3.35
C GLY A 588 -18.68 -0.11 3.15
N ASP A 589 -19.06 0.23 1.92
CA ASP A 589 -20.38 0.75 1.59
C ASP A 589 -21.34 -0.36 1.15
N GLY A 590 -20.95 -1.64 1.16
CA GLY A 590 -21.80 -2.77 0.78
C GLY A 590 -21.54 -3.36 -0.61
N ILE A 591 -20.52 -2.86 -1.31
CA ILE A 591 -20.10 -3.38 -2.62
C ILE A 591 -19.14 -4.57 -2.40
N ARG A 592 -19.36 -5.75 -3.00
CA ARG A 592 -18.43 -6.89 -2.79
C ARG A 592 -17.09 -6.74 -3.50
N SER A 593 -17.08 -6.08 -4.66
CA SER A 593 -15.85 -5.75 -5.39
C SER A 593 -15.88 -4.34 -5.96
N VAL A 594 -14.78 -3.60 -5.75
CA VAL A 594 -14.61 -2.26 -6.32
C VAL A 594 -14.47 -2.26 -7.84
N GLN A 595 -14.19 -3.41 -8.46
CA GLN A 595 -14.08 -3.49 -9.90
C GLN A 595 -15.47 -3.62 -10.53
N CYS A 596 -15.92 -2.53 -11.15
CA CYS A 596 -17.09 -2.55 -12.00
C CYS A 596 -16.83 -3.30 -13.30
N ASN A 597 -17.89 -3.84 -13.89
CA ASN A 597 -17.87 -4.33 -15.26
C ASN A 597 -18.44 -3.27 -16.21
N GLY A 598 -18.10 -3.37 -17.50
CA GLY A 598 -18.52 -2.44 -18.55
C GLY A 598 -18.16 -2.95 -19.93
N SER A 599 -18.06 -2.06 -20.91
CA SER A 599 -17.86 -2.43 -22.33
C SER A 599 -18.99 -3.33 -22.86
N VAL A 600 -20.21 -3.03 -22.41
CA VAL A 600 -21.47 -3.60 -22.92
C VAL A 600 -22.51 -2.49 -22.94
N SER A 601 -23.58 -2.67 -23.70
CA SER A 601 -24.70 -1.73 -23.72
C SER A 601 -26.04 -2.47 -23.64
N PRO A 602 -26.88 -2.20 -22.63
CA PRO A 602 -26.65 -1.27 -21.51
C PRO A 602 -25.61 -1.78 -20.50
N SER A 603 -24.72 -0.89 -20.02
CA SER A 603 -23.69 -1.23 -19.02
C SER A 603 -24.17 -1.10 -17.58
N ALA A 604 -25.22 -0.32 -17.34
CA ALA A 604 -25.81 -0.13 -16.02
C ALA A 604 -27.30 0.17 -16.13
N LEU A 605 -28.04 -0.03 -15.04
CA LEU A 605 -29.49 0.07 -15.03
C LEU A 605 -29.97 1.05 -13.97
N ARG A 606 -30.85 1.95 -14.39
CA ARG A 606 -31.72 2.70 -13.49
C ARG A 606 -33.14 2.16 -13.60
N THR A 607 -33.69 1.68 -12.50
CA THR A 607 -35.05 1.14 -12.45
C THR A 607 -36.08 2.26 -12.29
N ARG A 608 -37.35 1.96 -12.58
CA ARG A 608 -38.46 2.92 -12.48
C ARG A 608 -38.71 3.45 -11.07
N ASP A 609 -38.33 2.70 -10.04
CA ASP A 609 -38.39 3.12 -8.64
C ASP A 609 -37.18 4.00 -8.23
N GLY A 610 -36.30 4.33 -9.17
CA GLY A 610 -35.15 5.22 -8.97
C GLY A 610 -33.88 4.50 -8.53
N ARG A 611 -33.89 3.20 -8.25
CA ARG A 611 -32.66 2.48 -7.87
C ARG A 611 -31.69 2.40 -9.04
N LEU A 612 -30.41 2.49 -8.70
CA LEU A 612 -29.30 2.32 -9.61
C LEU A 612 -28.68 0.94 -9.38
N TRP A 613 -28.31 0.26 -10.46
CA TRP A 613 -27.76 -1.08 -10.47
C TRP A 613 -26.47 -1.08 -11.28
N PHE A 614 -25.38 -1.46 -10.63
CA PHE A 614 -24.03 -1.46 -11.16
C PHE A 614 -23.51 -2.90 -11.22
N PRO A 615 -23.45 -3.51 -12.41
CA PRO A 615 -22.71 -4.74 -12.64
C PRO A 615 -21.26 -4.63 -12.15
N THR A 616 -20.82 -5.62 -11.36
CA THR A 616 -19.44 -5.73 -10.87
C THR A 616 -18.90 -7.13 -11.13
N VAL A 617 -17.62 -7.35 -10.84
CA VAL A 617 -17.01 -8.68 -10.92
C VAL A 617 -17.51 -9.65 -9.83
N ASP A 618 -18.15 -9.14 -8.78
CA ASP A 618 -18.72 -9.95 -7.69
C ASP A 618 -20.13 -9.48 -7.33
N GLY A 619 -21.07 -9.83 -8.19
CA GLY A 619 -22.49 -9.50 -8.10
C GLY A 619 -22.86 -8.17 -8.75
N VAL A 620 -24.12 -7.78 -8.58
CA VAL A 620 -24.65 -6.47 -8.97
C VAL A 620 -24.90 -5.63 -7.72
N ALA A 621 -24.25 -4.48 -7.64
CA ALA A 621 -24.42 -3.55 -6.54
C ALA A 621 -25.61 -2.63 -6.83
N THR A 622 -26.58 -2.57 -5.92
CA THR A 622 -27.75 -1.71 -6.05
C THR A 622 -27.84 -0.68 -4.92
N ILE A 623 -28.29 0.52 -5.28
CA ILE A 623 -28.48 1.65 -4.36
C ILE A 623 -29.73 2.43 -4.75
N LEU A 624 -30.48 2.90 -3.76
CA LEU A 624 -31.47 3.96 -3.98
C LEU A 624 -30.76 5.30 -3.76
N PRO A 625 -30.59 6.14 -4.81
CA PRO A 625 -29.96 7.44 -4.65
C PRO A 625 -30.92 8.33 -3.85
N LEU A 626 -30.53 8.61 -2.60
CA LEU A 626 -31.26 9.53 -1.74
C LEU A 626 -30.68 10.94 -1.91
N HIS A 627 -31.54 11.94 -1.69
CA HIS A 627 -31.12 13.34 -1.66
C HIS A 627 -29.96 13.53 -0.67
N SER A 628 -30.03 12.88 0.50
CA SER A 628 -28.92 12.71 1.43
C SER A 628 -28.87 11.28 1.97
N PHE A 629 -27.69 10.67 1.95
CA PHE A 629 -27.45 9.39 2.60
C PHE A 629 -27.36 9.57 4.13
N PRO A 630 -27.74 8.56 4.93
CA PRO A 630 -27.41 8.55 6.35
C PRO A 630 -25.91 8.74 6.55
N VAL A 631 -25.54 9.69 7.40
CA VAL A 631 -24.16 10.04 7.72
C VAL A 631 -23.81 9.46 9.08
N ASN A 632 -22.68 8.76 9.17
CA ASN A 632 -22.10 8.44 10.47
C ASN A 632 -21.66 9.74 11.16
N THR A 633 -22.39 10.17 12.17
CA THR A 633 -22.12 11.40 12.92
C THR A 633 -21.06 11.23 14.02
N ARG A 634 -20.55 10.01 14.22
CA ARG A 634 -19.51 9.76 15.22
C ARG A 634 -18.18 10.33 14.77
N ARG A 635 -17.56 11.07 15.70
CA ARG A 635 -16.21 11.59 15.57
C ARG A 635 -15.23 10.48 15.95
N PRO A 636 -14.31 10.07 15.07
CA PRO A 636 -13.39 8.99 15.39
C PRO A 636 -12.36 9.46 16.44
N PRO A 637 -12.15 8.71 17.54
CA PRO A 637 -11.02 8.97 18.43
C PRO A 637 -9.70 8.86 17.65
N VAL A 638 -8.80 9.83 17.84
CA VAL A 638 -7.49 9.86 17.19
C VAL A 638 -6.43 9.44 18.21
N LYS A 639 -5.50 8.58 17.81
CA LYS A 639 -4.40 8.11 18.66
C LYS A 639 -3.08 8.24 17.93
N ILE A 640 -2.05 8.68 18.65
CA ILE A 640 -0.66 8.59 18.20
C ILE A 640 -0.14 7.28 18.77
N GLU A 641 0.22 6.34 17.90
CA GLU A 641 0.51 4.96 18.31
C GLU A 641 2.00 4.77 18.60
N THR A 642 2.84 5.18 17.66
CA THR A 642 4.30 4.95 17.73
C THR A 642 5.04 6.18 17.24
N VAL A 643 6.14 6.50 17.90
CA VAL A 643 7.11 7.49 17.42
C VAL A 643 8.39 6.76 17.04
N VAL A 644 8.88 6.96 15.82
CA VAL A 644 10.12 6.36 15.35
C VAL A 644 11.16 7.45 15.15
N VAL A 645 12.31 7.30 15.78
CA VAL A 645 13.44 8.23 15.68
C VAL A 645 14.64 7.48 15.11
N ASP A 646 15.11 7.89 13.94
CA ASP A 646 16.20 7.24 13.21
C ASP A 646 16.06 5.70 13.13
N GLY A 647 14.84 5.23 12.83
CA GLY A 647 14.51 3.80 12.73
C GLY A 647 14.22 3.08 14.05
N ASN A 648 14.42 3.73 15.20
CA ASN A 648 14.14 3.14 16.51
C ASN A 648 12.76 3.55 17.02
N SER A 649 11.91 2.57 17.33
CA SER A 649 10.58 2.82 17.90
C SER A 649 10.66 3.21 19.37
N MET A 650 9.89 4.23 19.74
CA MET A 650 9.73 4.73 21.10
C MET A 650 8.24 4.70 21.47
N GLU A 651 7.94 4.43 22.75
CA GLU A 651 6.58 4.46 23.26
C GLU A 651 6.00 5.87 23.22
N SER A 652 4.74 5.98 22.81
CA SER A 652 4.00 7.23 22.73
C SER A 652 3.47 7.64 24.12
N GLY A 653 4.16 8.58 24.76
CA GLY A 653 3.70 9.26 25.97
C GLY A 653 2.91 10.54 25.68
N SER A 654 2.72 11.39 26.71
CA SER A 654 2.26 12.77 26.51
C SER A 654 3.36 13.70 25.99
N GLU A 655 4.61 13.37 26.31
CA GLU A 655 5.81 14.07 25.87
C GLU A 655 6.90 13.06 25.51
N ILE A 656 7.76 13.42 24.55
CA ILE A 656 8.92 12.62 24.15
C ILE A 656 10.16 13.52 24.05
N ASP A 657 11.23 13.08 24.72
CA ASP A 657 12.54 13.70 24.65
C ASP A 657 13.40 12.95 23.61
N ILE A 658 13.86 13.68 22.60
CA ILE A 658 14.66 13.18 21.50
C ILE A 658 16.11 13.63 21.69
N ALA A 659 17.03 12.66 21.64
CA ALA A 659 18.46 12.91 21.80
C ALA A 659 19.02 13.83 20.70
N PRO A 660 20.09 14.60 20.99
CA PRO A 660 20.68 15.50 20.01
C PRO A 660 21.18 14.77 18.75
N GLY A 661 20.83 15.31 17.59
CA GLY A 661 21.33 14.82 16.30
C GLY A 661 20.43 13.83 15.57
N ALA A 662 19.21 13.61 16.05
CA ALA A 662 18.19 12.87 15.31
C ALA A 662 17.95 13.48 13.93
N MET A 663 17.94 12.64 12.88
CA MET A 663 17.78 13.10 11.49
C MET A 663 16.38 12.86 10.95
N GLN A 664 15.72 11.80 11.42
CA GLN A 664 14.39 11.36 10.98
C GLN A 664 13.46 11.17 12.17
N LEU A 665 12.28 11.77 12.07
CA LEU A 665 11.18 11.64 13.02
C LEU A 665 9.94 11.19 12.26
N GLU A 666 9.43 10.01 12.59
CA GLU A 666 8.18 9.47 12.07
C GLU A 666 7.15 9.36 13.20
N LEU A 667 5.94 9.87 12.96
CA LEU A 667 4.83 9.75 13.89
C LEU A 667 3.72 8.93 13.25
N HIS A 668 3.44 7.77 13.81
CA HIS A 668 2.36 6.88 13.38
C HIS A 668 1.11 7.18 14.19
N TYR A 669 -0.02 7.31 13.51
CA TYR A 669 -1.29 7.64 14.13
C TYR A 669 -2.46 6.90 13.48
N ALA A 670 -3.52 6.71 14.26
CA ALA A 670 -4.74 6.02 13.85
C ALA A 670 -5.99 6.84 14.17
N ALA A 671 -7.05 6.59 13.41
CA ALA A 671 -8.40 7.05 13.71
C ALA A 671 -9.25 5.80 13.95
N LEU A 672 -9.85 5.71 15.14
CA LEU A 672 -10.58 4.52 15.59
C LEU A 672 -12.02 4.56 15.07
N THR A 673 -12.17 4.20 13.80
CA THR A 673 -13.44 3.96 13.10
C THR A 673 -13.36 2.62 12.37
N TYR A 674 -14.46 1.89 12.34
CA TYR A 674 -14.53 0.48 11.99
C TYR A 674 -15.47 0.22 10.80
N VAL A 675 -16.39 1.13 10.50
CA VAL A 675 -17.23 1.03 9.29
C VAL A 675 -16.37 1.06 8.03
N SER A 676 -15.52 2.08 7.89
CA SER A 676 -14.63 2.26 6.72
C SER A 676 -13.29 2.91 7.10
N PRO A 677 -12.43 2.22 7.88
CA PRO A 677 -11.16 2.74 8.37
C PRO A 677 -10.23 3.26 7.27
N GLN A 678 -10.18 2.57 6.12
CA GLN A 678 -9.33 2.95 4.98
C GLN A 678 -9.75 4.26 4.29
N ALA A 679 -10.98 4.72 4.52
CA ALA A 679 -11.49 5.98 3.99
C ALA A 679 -11.33 7.15 4.97
N ALA A 680 -10.84 6.91 6.19
CA ALA A 680 -10.56 7.97 7.16
C ALA A 680 -9.51 8.94 6.61
N LYS A 681 -9.76 10.25 6.75
CA LYS A 681 -8.84 11.30 6.29
C LYS A 681 -8.16 11.99 7.47
N PHE A 682 -6.90 12.36 7.31
CA PHE A 682 -6.05 12.91 8.36
C PHE A 682 -5.49 14.29 7.97
N ARG A 683 -5.34 15.14 8.98
CA ARG A 683 -4.55 16.37 8.93
C ARG A 683 -3.62 16.41 10.12
N TYR A 684 -2.38 16.85 9.91
CA TYR A 684 -1.43 17.00 11.00
C TYR A 684 -0.65 18.30 10.90
N ARG A 685 -0.05 18.73 12.02
CA ARG A 685 0.93 19.81 12.07
C ARG A 685 1.87 19.62 13.25
N LEU A 686 3.13 20.00 13.06
CA LEU A 686 4.11 20.17 14.12
C LEU A 686 4.20 21.65 14.46
N GLU A 687 3.51 22.06 15.53
CA GLU A 687 3.49 23.45 15.98
C GLU A 687 4.91 23.90 16.35
N GLY A 688 5.36 25.01 15.76
CA GLY A 688 6.74 25.51 15.85
C GLY A 688 7.61 25.16 14.63
N PHE A 689 7.14 24.27 13.74
CA PHE A 689 7.83 23.92 12.49
C PHE A 689 6.93 24.15 11.26
N ASP A 690 5.71 23.61 11.26
CA ASP A 690 4.75 23.78 10.17
C ASP A 690 4.02 25.12 10.26
N ARG A 691 3.81 25.78 9.11
CA ARG A 691 3.07 27.05 9.03
C ARG A 691 1.54 26.87 9.03
N ALA A 692 1.05 25.74 8.51
CA ALA A 692 -0.36 25.41 8.37
C ALA A 692 -0.57 23.90 8.55
N TRP A 693 -1.83 23.46 8.57
CA TRP A 693 -2.16 22.03 8.56
C TRP A 693 -1.67 21.36 7.25
N VAL A 694 -1.07 20.18 7.39
CA VAL A 694 -0.68 19.32 6.28
C VAL A 694 -1.83 18.33 6.02
N GLU A 695 -2.38 18.35 4.80
CA GLU A 695 -3.39 17.40 4.34
C GLU A 695 -2.74 16.05 4.02
N ALA A 696 -2.96 15.05 4.87
CA ALA A 696 -2.36 13.73 4.72
C ALA A 696 -3.23 12.76 3.90
N GLY A 697 -4.48 13.14 3.59
CA GLY A 697 -5.43 12.23 2.96
C GLY A 697 -5.64 11.01 3.85
N THR A 698 -5.51 9.80 3.31
CA THR A 698 -5.64 8.54 4.07
C THR A 698 -4.34 8.08 4.73
N ARG A 699 -3.24 8.85 4.62
CA ARG A 699 -1.93 8.46 5.18
C ARG A 699 -1.94 8.54 6.71
N ARG A 700 -1.44 7.47 7.35
CA ARG A 700 -1.37 7.28 8.81
C ARG A 700 0.00 7.60 9.45
N THR A 701 0.90 8.21 8.68
CA THR A 701 2.25 8.56 9.12
C THR A 701 2.61 9.98 8.71
N ALA A 702 3.22 10.73 9.64
CA ALA A 702 3.86 12.01 9.38
C ALA A 702 5.38 11.83 9.40
N TYR A 703 6.06 12.36 8.38
CA TYR A 703 7.50 12.27 8.21
C TYR A 703 8.11 13.67 8.37
N TYR A 704 9.07 13.81 9.28
CA TYR A 704 9.87 15.01 9.46
C TYR A 704 11.35 14.67 9.38
N THR A 705 12.09 15.48 8.64
CA THR A 705 13.54 15.35 8.48
C THR A 705 14.24 16.65 8.82
N GLY A 706 15.31 16.60 9.61
CA GLY A 706 16.12 17.78 9.92
C GLY A 706 15.38 18.86 10.74
N VAL A 707 14.50 18.46 11.66
CA VAL A 707 13.82 19.39 12.58
C VAL A 707 14.87 20.03 13.50
N PRO A 708 14.95 21.37 13.59
CA PRO A 708 15.88 22.04 14.49
C PRO A 708 15.66 21.63 15.96
N PRO A 709 16.68 21.76 16.83
CA PRO A 709 16.48 21.60 18.26
C PRO A 709 15.47 22.61 18.81
N GLY A 710 14.55 22.14 19.65
CA GLY A 710 13.46 22.96 20.15
C GLY A 710 12.35 22.16 20.80
N ARG A 711 11.36 22.88 21.35
CA ARG A 711 10.12 22.29 21.88
C ARG A 711 9.01 22.49 20.85
N TYR A 712 8.40 21.39 20.45
CA TYR A 712 7.34 21.32 19.47
C TYR A 712 6.12 20.62 20.05
N ARG A 713 4.98 20.82 19.40
CA ARG A 713 3.76 20.04 19.69
C ARG A 713 3.22 19.48 18.39
N PHE A 714 3.28 18.17 18.24
CA PHE A 714 2.61 17.48 17.15
C PHE A 714 1.12 17.42 17.44
N ARG A 715 0.28 17.76 16.47
CA ARG A 715 -1.17 17.60 16.53
C ARG A 715 -1.65 16.89 15.27
N VAL A 716 -2.59 15.97 15.46
CA VAL A 716 -3.24 15.24 14.37
C VAL A 716 -4.74 15.16 14.65
N ILE A 717 -5.53 15.45 13.61
CA ILE A 717 -6.99 15.32 13.61
C ILE A 717 -7.38 14.38 12.47
N ALA A 718 -8.56 13.75 12.59
CA ALA A 718 -9.04 12.84 11.58
C ALA A 718 -10.55 12.96 11.37
N SER A 719 -11.03 12.55 10.20
CA SER A 719 -12.45 12.35 9.91
C SER A 719 -12.76 10.89 9.62
N ASN A 720 -14.02 10.52 9.86
CA ASN A 720 -14.55 9.24 9.38
C ASN A 720 -14.80 9.27 7.86
N ALA A 721 -15.28 8.17 7.30
CA ALA A 721 -15.52 8.03 5.86
C ALA A 721 -16.56 9.02 5.30
N ASP A 722 -17.48 9.51 6.13
CA ASP A 722 -18.51 10.49 5.73
C ASP A 722 -18.06 11.94 5.94
N GLY A 723 -16.79 12.17 6.32
CA GLY A 723 -16.20 13.50 6.44
C GLY A 723 -16.49 14.23 7.75
N ILE A 724 -16.94 13.53 8.80
CA ILE A 724 -17.12 14.11 10.13
C ILE A 724 -15.78 14.13 10.87
N TRP A 725 -15.24 15.33 11.06
CA TRP A 725 -13.93 15.57 11.69
C TRP A 725 -14.00 15.59 13.22
N ASN A 726 -13.02 14.94 13.84
CA ASN A 726 -12.67 15.11 15.25
C ASN A 726 -11.61 16.21 15.39
N GLU A 727 -12.05 17.43 15.64
CA GLU A 727 -11.18 18.62 15.79
C GLU A 727 -10.35 18.61 17.10
N ASP A 728 -10.77 17.83 18.11
CA ASP A 728 -10.00 17.69 19.35
C ASP A 728 -8.69 16.93 19.10
N GLY A 729 -8.77 15.88 18.28
CA GLY A 729 -7.64 15.10 17.78
C GLY A 729 -6.77 14.46 18.87
N ALA A 730 -5.50 14.22 18.52
CA ALA A 730 -4.44 13.82 19.43
C ALA A 730 -3.28 14.81 19.38
N SER A 731 -2.55 14.94 20.48
CA SER A 731 -1.35 15.76 20.53
C SER A 731 -0.23 15.11 21.34
N LEU A 732 1.01 15.36 20.93
CA LEU A 732 2.23 14.89 21.58
C LEU A 732 3.23 16.05 21.70
N GLY A 733 3.76 16.27 22.90
CA GLY A 733 4.89 17.19 23.09
C GLY A 733 6.18 16.53 22.58
N VAL A 734 6.93 17.21 21.72
CA VAL A 734 8.18 16.69 21.13
C VAL A 734 9.31 17.64 21.47
N HIS A 735 10.30 17.17 22.21
CA HIS A 735 11.44 17.98 22.63
C HIS A 735 12.73 17.45 22.02
N LEU A 736 13.31 18.22 21.09
CA LEU A 736 14.59 17.89 20.46
C LEU A 736 15.72 18.64 21.16
N TRP A 737 16.59 17.90 21.84
CA TRP A 737 17.72 18.49 22.56
C TRP A 737 18.81 18.99 21.60
N PRO A 738 19.40 20.19 21.83
CA PRO A 738 20.49 20.70 21.02
C PRO A 738 21.79 19.91 21.23
N ARG A 739 22.61 19.77 20.18
CA ARG A 739 23.99 19.31 20.33
C ARG A 739 24.77 20.31 21.19
N PHE A 740 25.82 19.87 21.89
CA PHE A 740 26.62 20.77 22.73
C PHE A 740 27.11 22.02 21.98
N VAL A 741 27.53 21.85 20.71
CA VAL A 741 27.96 22.94 19.82
C VAL A 741 26.86 23.96 19.47
N GLN A 742 25.59 23.58 19.64
CA GLN A 742 24.42 24.43 19.40
C GLN A 742 23.94 25.14 20.68
N THR A 743 24.56 24.87 21.83
CA THR A 743 24.24 25.56 23.09
C THR A 743 24.99 26.88 23.20
N VAL A 744 24.44 27.85 23.94
CA VAL A 744 25.08 29.17 24.18
C VAL A 744 26.41 29.05 24.93
N TRP A 745 26.63 27.96 25.68
CA TRP A 745 27.89 27.70 26.37
C TRP A 745 29.06 27.48 25.42
N PHE A 746 28.83 26.87 24.26
CA PHE A 746 29.90 26.63 23.29
C PHE A 746 30.52 27.92 22.73
N PRO A 747 29.77 28.90 22.20
CA PRO A 747 30.36 30.19 21.79
C PRO A 747 30.92 30.98 22.98
N LEU A 748 30.35 30.85 24.20
CA LEU A 748 30.96 31.44 25.40
C LEU A 748 32.32 30.81 25.74
N LEU A 749 32.46 29.50 25.59
CA LEU A 749 33.74 28.79 25.79
C LEU A 749 34.75 29.14 24.69
N ILE A 750 34.31 29.27 23.44
CA ILE A 750 35.16 29.79 22.35
C ILE A 750 35.61 31.20 22.67
N LEU A 751 34.71 32.09 23.09
CA LEU A 751 35.04 33.46 23.47
C LEU A 751 36.02 33.48 24.64
N ALA A 752 35.81 32.66 25.67
CA ALA A 752 36.72 32.53 26.80
C ALA A 752 38.10 32.01 26.36
N ALA A 753 38.15 31.02 25.48
CA ALA A 753 39.39 30.49 24.91
C ALA A 753 40.13 31.56 24.08
N VAL A 754 39.41 32.36 23.28
CA VAL A 754 39.96 33.50 22.54
C VAL A 754 40.47 34.58 23.49
N LEU A 755 39.73 34.93 24.55
CA LEU A 755 40.16 35.91 25.55
C LEU A 755 41.39 35.40 26.32
N LEU A 756 41.44 34.13 26.67
CA LEU A 756 42.61 33.50 27.30
C LEU A 756 43.80 33.45 26.34
N LEU A 757 43.58 33.20 25.05
CA LEU A 757 44.62 33.26 24.03
C LEU A 757 45.15 34.68 23.86
N VAL A 758 44.28 35.68 23.80
CA VAL A 758 44.65 37.10 23.75
C VAL A 758 45.42 37.49 25.01
N LEU A 759 44.97 37.06 26.20
CA LEU A 759 45.67 37.28 27.45
C LEU A 759 47.04 36.59 27.45
N ALA A 760 47.13 35.34 27.00
CA ALA A 760 48.40 34.60 26.89
C ALA A 760 49.36 35.28 25.91
N LEU A 761 48.87 35.74 24.75
CA LEU A 761 49.64 36.51 23.78
C LEU A 761 50.08 37.86 24.35
N HIS A 762 49.22 38.54 25.12
CA HIS A 762 49.54 39.79 25.79
C HIS A 762 50.61 39.59 26.87
N LEU A 763 50.46 38.59 27.73
CA LEU A 763 51.46 38.25 28.75
C LEU A 763 52.78 37.83 28.10
N ARG A 764 52.74 37.05 27.02
CA ARG A 764 53.93 36.69 26.22
C ARG A 764 54.58 37.93 25.58
N ARG A 765 53.78 38.89 25.09
CA ARG A 765 54.27 40.16 24.53
C ARG A 765 54.94 41.01 25.62
N VAL A 766 54.34 41.12 26.80
CA VAL A 766 54.91 41.85 27.95
C VAL A 766 56.20 41.19 28.42
N HIS A 767 56.24 39.86 28.48
CA HIS A 767 57.46 39.11 28.79
C HIS A 767 58.55 39.36 27.72
N SER A 768 58.18 39.33 26.44
CA SER A 768 59.08 39.65 25.32
C SER A 768 59.58 41.11 25.35
N MET A 769 58.78 42.06 25.83
CA MET A 769 59.22 43.45 25.98
C MET A 769 60.23 43.61 27.11
N ARG A 770 60.03 42.91 28.24
CA ARG A 770 60.99 42.91 29.36
C ARG A 770 62.33 42.27 28.99
N THR A 771 62.33 41.20 28.20
CA THR A 771 63.59 40.64 27.66
C THR A 771 64.27 41.59 26.67
N ARG A 772 63.50 42.31 25.83
CA ARG A 772 64.06 43.34 24.91
C ARG A 772 64.66 44.54 25.63
N GLU A 773 64.08 45.00 26.73
CA GLU A 773 64.62 46.10 27.54
C GLU A 773 65.98 45.74 28.16
N VAL A 774 66.12 44.49 28.61
CA VAL A 774 67.39 43.93 29.13
C VAL A 774 68.42 43.73 28.01
N GLU A 775 68.01 43.37 26.79
CA GLU A 775 68.89 43.32 25.62
C GLU A 775 69.33 44.72 25.14
N LEU A 776 68.44 45.71 25.15
CA LEU A 776 68.70 47.08 24.70
C LEU A 776 69.74 47.82 25.56
N ILE A 777 69.77 47.57 26.87
CA ILE A 777 70.80 48.11 27.78
C ILE A 777 72.17 47.47 27.48
N ARG A 778 72.17 46.16 27.20
CA ARG A 778 73.38 45.39 26.87
C ARG A 778 73.95 45.74 25.48
N LEU A 779 73.10 46.21 24.57
CA LEU A 779 73.45 46.53 23.18
C LEU A 779 73.98 47.96 22.97
N VAL A 780 73.67 48.89 23.89
CA VAL A 780 74.23 50.27 23.87
C VAL A 780 75.70 50.28 24.34
N GLU A 781 76.10 49.36 25.21
CA GLU A 781 77.49 49.18 25.65
C GLU A 781 78.38 48.46 24.62
N GLN A 782 77.78 47.71 23.68
CA GLN A 782 78.50 46.92 22.68
C GLN A 782 78.61 47.63 21.30
N ARG A 783 77.77 48.65 21.04
CA ARG A 783 77.69 49.37 19.75
C ARG A 783 78.70 50.52 19.55
N THR A 784 79.59 50.79 20.50
CA THR A 784 80.70 51.75 20.32
C THR A 784 81.96 51.12 19.67
N GLY A 785 82.00 49.78 19.50
CA GLY A 785 83.17 49.05 19.00
C GLY A 785 83.11 48.58 17.54
N ASP A 786 81.95 48.18 17.02
CA ASP A 786 81.93 47.32 15.82
C ASP A 786 81.51 48.02 14.51
N ILE A 787 81.42 49.37 14.51
CA ILE A 787 81.23 50.19 13.30
C ILE A 787 82.47 50.16 12.36
N ARG A 788 83.51 49.39 12.68
CA ARG A 788 84.74 49.29 11.88
C ARG A 788 84.89 48.08 10.97
N LEU A 789 83.96 47.13 10.91
CA LEU A 789 84.12 46.00 10.00
C LEU A 789 82.78 45.51 9.48
N ALA A 790 82.72 45.27 8.17
CA ALA A 790 81.64 44.57 7.49
C ALA A 790 80.33 45.35 7.24
N LEU A 791 80.51 46.60 6.79
CA LEU A 791 79.80 47.09 5.60
C LEU A 791 80.32 46.33 4.36
N ALA A 792 80.25 45.00 4.41
CA ALA A 792 80.64 44.08 3.36
C ALA A 792 79.57 43.00 3.32
N GLU A 793 78.68 43.13 2.33
CA GLU A 793 77.99 42.01 1.71
C GLU A 793 76.90 41.40 2.61
N ALA A 794 75.75 42.04 2.71
CA ALA A 794 74.66 41.76 1.78
C ALA A 794 74.56 40.26 1.41
N HIS A 795 74.15 39.45 2.38
CA HIS A 795 73.50 38.17 2.12
C HIS A 795 72.11 38.16 2.78
N ASP A 796 71.31 39.10 2.28
CA ASP A 796 69.91 39.40 2.55
C ASP A 796 68.93 38.27 2.16
N ALA A 797 69.33 37.00 2.21
CA ALA A 797 68.52 35.92 1.63
C ALA A 797 68.10 34.81 2.62
N ARG A 798 68.67 34.75 3.84
CA ARG A 798 68.60 33.50 4.62
C ARG A 798 67.52 33.42 5.70
N GLU A 799 67.02 34.52 6.25
CA GLU A 799 66.04 34.44 7.36
C GLU A 799 64.56 34.36 6.93
N ILE A 800 64.21 34.74 5.69
CA ILE A 800 62.83 34.57 5.21
C ILE A 800 62.49 33.07 5.02
N ALA A 801 63.50 32.25 4.67
CA ALA A 801 63.33 30.83 4.35
C ALA A 801 62.97 29.95 5.57
N GLU A 802 63.34 30.33 6.80
CA GLU A 802 63.03 29.51 7.98
C GLU A 802 61.60 29.70 8.51
N SER A 803 60.98 30.85 8.26
CA SER A 803 59.59 31.11 8.70
C SER A 803 58.54 30.37 7.85
N GLN A 804 58.79 30.18 6.54
CA GLN A 804 57.90 29.42 5.65
C GLN A 804 57.92 27.90 5.93
N LYS A 805 59.03 27.37 6.46
CA LYS A 805 59.17 25.92 6.72
C LYS A 805 58.29 25.43 7.88
N ARG A 806 57.89 26.32 8.80
CA ARG A 806 57.11 25.97 10.00
C ARG A 806 55.59 25.99 9.78
N LEU A 807 55.10 26.88 8.92
CA LEU A 807 53.68 26.95 8.53
C LEU A 807 53.30 25.86 7.52
N LEU A 808 54.24 25.43 6.67
CA LEU A 808 54.00 24.34 5.72
C LEU A 808 53.85 22.98 6.44
N ALA A 809 54.55 22.76 7.56
CA ALA A 809 54.53 21.50 8.28
C ALA A 809 53.18 21.20 8.99
N GLU A 810 52.49 22.22 9.50
CA GLU A 810 51.18 22.05 10.14
C GLU A 810 50.06 21.85 9.12
N ALA A 811 50.08 22.59 8.00
CA ALA A 811 49.12 22.42 6.91
C ALA A 811 49.21 21.04 6.22
N LEU A 812 50.40 20.45 6.17
CA LEU A 812 50.62 19.13 5.58
C LEU A 812 50.07 18.00 6.47
N VAL A 813 50.17 18.14 7.81
CA VAL A 813 49.61 17.17 8.77
C VAL A 813 48.07 17.18 8.75
N GLU A 814 47.46 18.36 8.64
CA GLU A 814 46.00 18.49 8.57
C GLU A 814 45.44 17.99 7.23
N ALA A 815 46.14 18.26 6.12
CA ALA A 815 45.82 17.72 4.81
C ALA A 815 45.97 16.19 4.75
N GLU A 816 47.03 15.62 5.34
CA GLU A 816 47.21 14.17 5.42
C GLU A 816 46.16 13.48 6.30
N ALA A 817 45.74 14.11 7.41
CA ALA A 817 44.68 13.60 8.28
C ALA A 817 43.31 13.61 7.57
N ALA A 818 42.99 14.69 6.86
CA ALA A 818 41.76 14.80 6.06
C ALA A 818 41.74 13.78 4.91
N ASN A 819 42.87 13.56 4.24
CA ASN A 819 42.96 12.62 3.12
C ASN A 819 42.88 11.14 3.61
N ARG A 820 43.45 10.83 4.79
CA ARG A 820 43.29 9.52 5.43
C ARG A 820 41.85 9.28 5.89
N ALA A 821 41.17 10.29 6.45
CA ALA A 821 39.76 10.18 6.84
C ALA A 821 38.83 9.96 5.64
N LYS A 822 39.03 10.70 4.54
CA LYS A 822 38.32 10.51 3.25
C LYS A 822 38.47 9.08 2.73
N SER A 823 39.69 8.53 2.77
CA SER A 823 39.99 7.17 2.32
C SER A 823 39.35 6.08 3.18
N THR A 824 39.37 6.23 4.50
CA THR A 824 38.77 5.27 5.44
C THR A 824 37.24 5.29 5.40
N PHE A 825 36.65 6.49 5.21
CA PHE A 825 35.20 6.63 5.02
C PHE A 825 34.73 5.92 3.74
N LEU A 826 35.40 6.15 2.61
CA LEU A 826 35.05 5.49 1.34
C LEU A 826 35.18 3.96 1.42
N ALA A 827 36.21 3.45 2.10
CA ALA A 827 36.40 2.01 2.32
C ALA A 827 35.27 1.38 3.17
N ASN A 828 34.88 2.03 4.26
CA ASN A 828 33.83 1.53 5.15
C ASN A 828 32.45 1.57 4.48
N VAL A 829 32.09 2.70 3.85
CA VAL A 829 30.82 2.85 3.12
C VAL A 829 30.73 1.83 1.99
N SER A 830 31.82 1.55 1.29
CA SER A 830 31.81 0.54 0.23
C SER A 830 31.53 -0.88 0.76
N HIS A 831 32.11 -1.26 1.90
CA HIS A 831 31.83 -2.56 2.52
C HIS A 831 30.36 -2.68 2.97
N GLU A 832 29.82 -1.60 3.54
CA GLU A 832 28.42 -1.53 3.95
C GLU A 832 27.43 -1.50 2.78
N LEU A 833 27.80 -0.95 1.62
CA LEU A 833 26.97 -0.98 0.41
C LEU A 833 27.07 -2.30 -0.34
N ARG A 834 28.24 -2.97 -0.33
CA ARG A 834 28.46 -4.25 -1.01
C ARG A 834 27.61 -5.37 -0.41
N THR A 835 27.46 -5.36 0.92
CA THR A 835 26.75 -6.40 1.68
C THR A 835 25.26 -6.53 1.31
N PRO A 836 24.42 -5.48 1.36
CA PRO A 836 23.03 -5.58 0.96
C PRO A 836 22.88 -5.79 -0.56
N LEU A 837 23.80 -5.25 -1.36
CA LEU A 837 23.72 -5.36 -2.82
C LEU A 837 24.02 -6.79 -3.31
N ASN A 838 24.98 -7.47 -2.67
CA ASN A 838 25.21 -8.90 -2.88
C ASN A 838 24.00 -9.74 -2.46
N ALA A 839 23.32 -9.36 -1.37
CA ALA A 839 22.09 -10.04 -0.96
C ALA A 839 20.95 -9.84 -1.97
N ILE A 840 20.76 -8.62 -2.49
CA ILE A 840 19.77 -8.32 -3.53
C ILE A 840 20.04 -9.11 -4.81
N ILE A 841 21.29 -9.14 -5.29
CA ILE A 841 21.68 -9.92 -6.47
C ILE A 841 21.49 -11.42 -6.19
N GLY A 842 21.89 -11.88 -5.01
CA GLY A 842 21.72 -13.28 -4.58
C GLY A 842 20.26 -13.70 -4.56
N PHE A 843 19.37 -12.90 -3.97
CA PHE A 843 17.93 -13.19 -3.96
C PHE A 843 17.32 -13.12 -5.37
N ALA A 844 17.72 -12.15 -6.19
CA ALA A 844 17.29 -12.07 -7.58
C ALA A 844 17.68 -13.33 -8.37
N HIS A 845 18.92 -13.81 -8.19
CA HIS A 845 19.40 -15.03 -8.86
C HIS A 845 18.75 -16.30 -8.33
N VAL A 846 18.53 -16.39 -7.01
CA VAL A 846 17.80 -17.50 -6.38
C VAL A 846 16.35 -17.55 -6.87
N LEU A 847 15.67 -16.40 -6.99
CA LEU A 847 14.32 -16.34 -7.54
C LEU A 847 14.29 -16.70 -9.03
N GLN A 848 15.30 -16.27 -9.81
CA GLN A 848 15.45 -16.69 -11.21
C GLN A 848 15.63 -18.21 -11.35
N GLN A 849 16.41 -18.85 -10.48
CA GLN A 849 16.67 -20.29 -10.56
C GLN A 849 15.54 -21.14 -9.94
N SER A 850 15.03 -20.77 -8.76
CA SER A 850 14.03 -21.56 -8.01
C SER A 850 12.59 -21.37 -8.49
N ALA A 851 12.27 -20.20 -9.07
CA ALA A 851 10.94 -19.89 -9.60
C ALA A 851 10.90 -19.79 -11.14
N ALA A 852 11.94 -20.26 -11.84
CA ALA A 852 12.11 -20.15 -13.29
C ALA A 852 10.87 -20.54 -14.12
N ALA A 853 10.17 -21.60 -13.69
CA ALA A 853 8.99 -22.16 -14.35
C ALA A 853 7.66 -21.43 -14.04
N LYS A 854 7.63 -20.60 -12.98
CA LYS A 854 6.44 -19.85 -12.53
C LYS A 854 6.47 -18.37 -12.91
N LEU A 855 7.65 -17.84 -13.23
CA LEU A 855 7.81 -16.45 -13.65
C LEU A 855 7.32 -16.26 -15.09
N ASP A 856 6.42 -15.31 -15.31
CA ASP A 856 6.01 -14.90 -16.65
C ASP A 856 7.15 -14.14 -17.37
N GLY A 857 6.99 -13.91 -18.68
CA GLY A 857 8.03 -13.27 -19.50
C GLY A 857 8.37 -11.83 -19.09
N ARG A 858 7.47 -11.13 -18.38
CA ARG A 858 7.68 -9.76 -17.90
C ARG A 858 8.38 -9.74 -16.55
N GLN A 859 7.97 -10.64 -15.65
CA GLN A 859 8.59 -10.85 -14.34
C GLN A 859 10.03 -11.33 -14.47
N ARG A 860 10.31 -12.21 -15.44
CA ARG A 860 11.70 -12.63 -15.74
C ARG A 860 12.56 -11.43 -16.15
N LYS A 861 12.06 -10.57 -17.05
CA LYS A 861 12.75 -9.33 -17.42
C LYS A 861 12.95 -8.37 -16.24
N PHE A 862 12.01 -8.28 -15.29
CA PHE A 862 12.22 -7.47 -14.10
C PHE A 862 13.31 -8.03 -13.19
N MET A 863 13.37 -9.35 -13.01
CA MET A 863 14.43 -10.00 -12.25
C MET A 863 15.79 -9.85 -12.94
N ASP A 864 15.84 -9.98 -14.26
CA ASP A 864 17.05 -9.74 -15.06
C ASP A 864 17.54 -8.30 -14.88
N ASN A 865 16.62 -7.33 -14.95
CA ASN A 865 16.95 -5.92 -14.74
C ASN A 865 17.45 -5.62 -13.32
N ILE A 866 16.90 -6.27 -12.30
CA ILE A 866 17.33 -6.07 -10.90
C ILE A 866 18.74 -6.65 -10.69
N ALA A 867 18.98 -7.87 -11.18
CA ALA A 867 20.31 -8.49 -11.10
C ALA A 867 21.35 -7.64 -11.86
N LEU A 868 21.05 -7.25 -13.10
CA LEU A 868 21.92 -6.43 -13.94
C LEU A 868 22.20 -5.04 -13.33
N SER A 869 21.19 -4.38 -12.76
CA SER A 869 21.36 -3.09 -12.10
C SER A 869 22.21 -3.20 -10.83
N GLY A 870 22.00 -4.28 -10.06
CA GLY A 870 22.78 -4.55 -8.86
C GLY A 870 24.26 -4.80 -9.17
N GLU A 871 24.54 -5.63 -10.18
CA GLU A 871 25.90 -5.87 -10.65
C GLU A 871 26.58 -4.61 -11.20
N HIS A 872 25.82 -3.75 -11.90
CA HIS A 872 26.32 -2.48 -12.37
C HIS A 872 26.72 -1.55 -11.22
N LEU A 873 25.88 -1.43 -10.19
CA LEU A 873 26.15 -0.57 -9.05
C LEU A 873 27.35 -1.07 -8.21
N LEU A 874 27.51 -2.40 -8.06
CA LEU A 874 28.70 -2.99 -7.44
C LEU A 874 29.98 -2.63 -8.17
N ARG A 875 29.94 -2.69 -9.51
CA ARG A 875 31.09 -2.33 -10.36
C ARG A 875 31.50 -0.87 -10.13
N LEU A 876 30.53 0.04 -10.05
CA LEU A 876 30.80 1.47 -9.82
C LEU A 876 31.37 1.76 -8.44
N ILE A 877 30.85 1.12 -7.41
CA ILE A 877 31.39 1.23 -6.06
C ILE A 877 32.86 0.77 -6.05
N ASN A 878 33.18 -0.33 -6.74
CA ASN A 878 34.54 -0.82 -6.84
C ASN A 878 35.45 0.12 -7.64
N GLU A 879 34.97 0.72 -8.73
CA GLU A 879 35.72 1.70 -9.52
C GLU A 879 36.05 2.96 -8.72
N ILE A 880 35.10 3.50 -7.95
CA ILE A 880 35.31 4.66 -7.06
C ILE A 880 36.33 4.33 -5.96
N LEU A 881 36.25 3.12 -5.40
CA LEU A 881 37.21 2.67 -4.40
C LEU A 881 38.62 2.54 -4.96
N ASP A 882 38.78 1.93 -6.13
CA ASP A 882 40.08 1.78 -6.77
C ASP A 882 40.70 3.15 -7.02
N LEU A 883 39.93 4.10 -7.53
CA LEU A 883 40.36 5.48 -7.73
C LEU A 883 40.81 6.16 -6.42
N ALA A 884 40.00 6.07 -5.37
CA ALA A 884 40.32 6.65 -4.07
C ALA A 884 41.59 6.03 -3.44
N LYS A 885 41.82 4.73 -3.65
CA LYS A 885 43.04 4.07 -3.19
C LYS A 885 44.27 4.51 -4.00
N ILE A 886 44.13 4.79 -5.29
CA ILE A 886 45.23 5.31 -6.13
C ILE A 886 45.59 6.74 -5.70
N GLU A 887 44.61 7.63 -5.53
CA GLU A 887 44.83 9.00 -5.04
C GLU A 887 45.53 9.01 -3.67
N ALA A 888 45.18 8.06 -2.81
CA ALA A 888 45.78 7.91 -1.49
C ALA A 888 47.17 7.25 -1.51
N GLY A 889 47.71 6.87 -2.69
CA GLY A 889 48.98 6.16 -2.83
C GLY A 889 48.98 4.76 -2.22
N LYS A 890 47.80 4.15 -2.02
CA LYS A 890 47.62 2.86 -1.33
C LYS A 890 47.51 1.66 -2.29
N ILE A 891 47.46 1.88 -3.60
CA ILE A 891 47.59 0.80 -4.59
C ILE A 891 49.05 0.70 -5.00
N THR A 892 49.66 -0.44 -4.72
CA THR A 892 50.91 -0.90 -5.31
C THR A 892 50.58 -1.89 -6.41
N ILE A 893 51.17 -1.74 -7.60
CA ILE A 893 51.03 -2.73 -8.67
C ILE A 893 51.88 -3.96 -8.34
N GLU A 894 51.29 -5.15 -8.43
CA GLU A 894 52.01 -6.41 -8.23
C GLU A 894 52.44 -6.92 -9.60
N THR A 895 53.67 -6.60 -9.99
CA THR A 895 54.15 -6.94 -11.33
C THR A 895 54.68 -8.38 -11.37
N GLU A 896 54.15 -9.17 -12.29
CA GLU A 896 54.66 -10.50 -12.62
C GLU A 896 54.90 -10.63 -14.13
N LEU A 897 55.50 -11.74 -14.56
CA LEU A 897 55.72 -12.02 -15.98
C LEU A 897 54.39 -12.48 -16.60
N VAL A 898 53.82 -11.66 -17.49
CA VAL A 898 52.49 -11.86 -18.06
C VAL A 898 52.59 -12.16 -19.54
N ASP A 899 52.11 -13.33 -19.97
CA ASP A 899 51.96 -13.65 -21.39
C ASP A 899 50.84 -12.81 -22.02
N VAL A 900 51.19 -12.02 -23.03
CA VAL A 900 50.31 -10.99 -23.59
C VAL A 900 49.16 -11.61 -24.38
N ALA A 901 49.43 -12.62 -25.22
CA ALA A 901 48.40 -13.23 -26.05
C ALA A 901 47.29 -13.91 -25.22
N PRO A 902 47.59 -14.80 -24.25
CA PRO A 902 46.55 -15.40 -23.39
C PRO A 902 45.77 -14.36 -22.56
N LEU A 903 46.43 -13.28 -22.14
CA LEU A 903 45.77 -12.20 -21.42
C LEU A 903 44.74 -11.49 -22.30
N LEU A 904 45.12 -11.09 -23.52
CA LEU A 904 44.22 -10.40 -24.45
C LEU A 904 43.09 -11.31 -24.94
N GLU A 905 43.37 -12.59 -25.21
CA GLU A 905 42.33 -13.58 -25.50
C GLU A 905 41.32 -13.72 -24.37
N SER A 906 41.79 -13.70 -23.11
CA SER A 906 40.90 -13.71 -21.95
C SER A 906 40.02 -12.47 -21.89
N VAL A 907 40.55 -11.29 -22.24
CA VAL A 907 39.76 -10.03 -22.25
C VAL A 907 38.69 -10.09 -23.34
N VAL A 908 39.05 -10.54 -24.55
CA VAL A 908 38.09 -10.73 -25.66
C VAL A 908 37.00 -11.73 -25.28
N ARG A 909 37.36 -12.84 -24.63
CA ARG A 909 36.39 -13.84 -24.15
C ARG A 909 35.41 -13.25 -23.15
N THR A 910 35.88 -12.44 -22.20
CA THR A 910 35.01 -11.77 -21.22
C THR A 910 34.09 -10.76 -21.88
N ALA A 911 34.59 -10.00 -22.86
CA ALA A 911 33.80 -9.00 -23.57
C ALA A 911 32.77 -9.60 -24.56
N ARG A 912 32.84 -10.91 -24.87
CA ARG A 912 31.99 -11.57 -25.89
C ARG A 912 30.48 -11.40 -25.67
N GLY A 913 30.03 -11.34 -24.41
CA GLY A 913 28.61 -11.12 -24.09
C GLY A 913 28.07 -9.79 -24.63
N LEU A 914 28.85 -8.71 -24.51
CA LEU A 914 28.51 -7.39 -25.05
C LEU A 914 28.45 -7.38 -26.59
N MET A 915 29.19 -8.28 -27.22
CA MET A 915 29.34 -8.36 -28.68
C MET A 915 28.14 -9.00 -29.37
N VAL A 916 27.55 -10.04 -28.75
CA VAL A 916 26.38 -10.74 -29.29
C VAL A 916 25.15 -9.83 -29.26
N GLU A 917 24.98 -9.07 -28.19
CA GLU A 917 23.85 -8.15 -28.03
C GLU A 917 23.83 -7.04 -29.10
N ARG A 918 25.02 -6.60 -29.55
CA ARG A 918 25.19 -5.49 -30.51
C ARG A 918 25.70 -5.90 -31.90
N ALA A 919 25.91 -7.18 -32.15
CA ALA A 919 26.44 -7.74 -33.40
C ALA A 919 27.80 -7.12 -33.84
N ILE A 920 28.76 -6.95 -32.94
CA ILE A 920 30.09 -6.39 -33.23
C ILE A 920 31.12 -7.51 -33.41
N GLU A 921 31.95 -7.42 -34.45
CA GLU A 921 33.06 -8.35 -34.71
C GLU A 921 34.34 -7.88 -34.03
N PHE A 922 35.21 -8.82 -33.62
CA PHE A 922 36.51 -8.53 -33.03
C PHE A 922 37.65 -9.20 -33.79
N GLU A 923 38.74 -8.45 -33.99
CA GLU A 923 40.01 -8.95 -34.53
C GLU A 923 41.10 -8.72 -33.50
N LEU A 924 41.77 -9.78 -33.03
CA LEU A 924 42.93 -9.70 -32.16
C LEU A 924 44.18 -10.02 -32.98
N VAL A 925 45.12 -9.09 -33.03
CA VAL A 925 46.39 -9.23 -33.74
C VAL A 925 47.53 -9.02 -32.75
N VAL A 926 48.32 -10.06 -32.51
CA VAL A 926 49.53 -10.00 -31.68
C VAL A 926 50.74 -10.10 -32.59
N GLY A 927 51.58 -9.07 -32.59
CA GLY A 927 52.77 -8.98 -33.44
C GLY A 927 53.87 -9.97 -33.04
N ASN A 928 54.62 -10.44 -34.05
CA ASN A 928 55.74 -11.36 -33.83
C ASN A 928 56.81 -10.68 -32.95
N GLY A 929 57.19 -11.32 -31.83
CA GLY A 929 58.17 -10.79 -30.87
C GLY A 929 57.58 -10.29 -29.54
N VAL A 930 56.26 -10.34 -29.36
CA VAL A 930 55.59 -10.11 -28.08
C VAL A 930 55.27 -11.45 -27.43
N THR A 931 56.05 -11.87 -26.44
CA THR A 931 55.75 -13.07 -25.63
C THR A 931 55.20 -12.68 -24.27
N SER A 932 55.99 -11.97 -23.47
CA SER A 932 55.61 -11.65 -22.08
C SER A 932 56.04 -10.23 -21.70
N VAL A 933 55.27 -9.59 -20.80
CA VAL A 933 55.55 -8.26 -20.24
C VAL A 933 55.52 -8.34 -18.71
N ILE A 934 56.39 -7.60 -18.03
CA ILE A 934 56.32 -7.45 -16.58
C ILE A 934 55.24 -6.41 -16.26
N ALA A 935 54.08 -6.86 -15.79
CA ALA A 935 52.93 -6.03 -15.49
C ALA A 935 52.06 -6.68 -14.41
N ASP A 936 51.15 -5.92 -13.81
CA ASP A 936 50.08 -6.49 -13.01
C ASP A 936 49.00 -7.03 -13.97
N PRO A 937 48.79 -8.35 -14.07
CA PRO A 937 47.87 -8.92 -15.05
C PRO A 937 46.42 -8.58 -14.76
N THR A 938 46.06 -8.32 -13.50
CA THR A 938 44.68 -7.96 -13.15
C THR A 938 44.39 -6.54 -13.61
N LYS A 939 45.31 -5.61 -13.33
CA LYS A 939 45.16 -4.20 -13.75
C LYS A 939 45.34 -4.03 -15.26
N LEU A 940 46.23 -4.79 -15.89
CA LEU A 940 46.40 -4.80 -17.34
C LEU A 940 45.13 -5.33 -18.04
N LYS A 941 44.52 -6.42 -17.55
CA LYS A 941 43.21 -6.88 -18.06
C LYS A 941 42.13 -5.81 -17.91
N GLN A 942 42.11 -5.10 -16.78
CA GLN A 942 41.13 -4.06 -16.50
C GLN A 942 41.28 -2.84 -17.44
N ILE A 943 42.52 -2.41 -17.71
CA ILE A 943 42.82 -1.36 -18.70
C ILE A 943 42.25 -1.76 -20.07
N VAL A 944 42.64 -2.93 -20.58
CA VAL A 944 42.23 -3.36 -21.92
C VAL A 944 40.71 -3.59 -22.00
N TYR A 945 40.11 -4.18 -20.97
CA TYR A 945 38.66 -4.39 -20.91
C TYR A 945 37.88 -3.07 -20.94
N ASN A 946 38.35 -2.03 -20.24
CA ASN A 946 37.70 -0.72 -20.25
C ASN A 946 37.73 -0.08 -21.65
N LEU A 947 38.84 -0.20 -22.37
CA LEU A 947 38.96 0.29 -23.74
C LEU A 947 38.07 -0.50 -24.70
N VAL A 948 38.10 -1.83 -24.62
CA VAL A 948 37.30 -2.74 -25.44
C VAL A 948 35.79 -2.57 -25.20
N SER A 949 35.37 -2.41 -23.94
CA SER A 949 33.97 -2.17 -23.61
C SER A 949 33.48 -0.83 -24.10
N ASN A 950 34.32 0.22 -24.10
CA ASN A 950 33.95 1.52 -24.68
C ASN A 950 33.86 1.44 -26.20
N ALA A 951 34.84 0.81 -26.86
CA ALA A 951 34.82 0.58 -28.30
C ALA A 951 33.54 -0.16 -28.75
N ALA A 952 33.14 -1.22 -28.04
CA ALA A 952 31.91 -1.97 -28.32
C ALA A 952 30.63 -1.16 -28.07
N LYS A 953 30.68 -0.17 -27.18
CA LYS A 953 29.51 0.62 -26.79
C LYS A 953 29.21 1.76 -27.76
N PHE A 954 30.26 2.41 -28.27
CA PHE A 954 30.15 3.57 -29.16
C PHE A 954 30.27 3.21 -30.64
N SER A 955 30.50 1.94 -30.94
CA SER A 955 30.44 1.44 -32.32
C SER A 955 29.02 1.07 -32.75
N PRO A 956 28.65 1.35 -34.02
CA PRO A 956 27.39 0.88 -34.59
C PRO A 956 27.37 -0.65 -34.76
N PRO A 957 26.18 -1.29 -34.81
CA PRO A 957 26.07 -2.73 -35.06
C PRO A 957 26.75 -3.18 -36.36
N LYS A 958 27.35 -4.37 -36.38
CA LYS A 958 28.14 -4.95 -37.50
C LYS A 958 29.46 -4.23 -37.80
N SER A 959 29.97 -3.43 -36.87
CA SER A 959 31.33 -2.89 -36.96
C SER A 959 32.39 -3.90 -36.52
N LEU A 960 33.65 -3.58 -36.82
CA LEU A 960 34.83 -4.31 -36.36
C LEU A 960 35.54 -3.48 -35.28
N VAL A 961 35.81 -4.09 -34.13
CA VAL A 961 36.75 -3.56 -33.12
C VAL A 961 38.03 -4.39 -33.19
N ARG A 962 39.16 -3.73 -33.40
CA ARG A 962 40.46 -4.38 -33.57
C ARG A 962 41.35 -4.09 -32.38
N ILE A 963 42.04 -5.12 -31.88
CA ILE A 963 43.02 -5.03 -30.81
C ILE A 963 44.37 -5.45 -31.38
N ASP A 964 45.30 -4.51 -31.47
CA ASP A 964 46.67 -4.74 -31.95
C ASP A 964 47.63 -4.65 -30.77
N ALA A 965 48.45 -5.68 -30.56
CA ALA A 965 49.54 -5.65 -29.58
C ALA A 965 50.89 -5.82 -30.30
N GLN A 966 51.77 -4.83 -30.22
CA GLN A 966 53.05 -4.81 -30.93
C GLN A 966 54.19 -4.32 -30.01
N PRO A 967 55.42 -4.84 -30.17
CA PRO A 967 56.58 -4.34 -29.44
C PRO A 967 57.09 -3.06 -30.12
N LEU A 968 57.37 -2.03 -29.33
CA LEU A 968 58.05 -0.81 -29.75
C LEU A 968 59.49 -0.85 -29.24
N ARG A 969 60.45 -0.58 -30.12
CA ARG A 969 61.85 -0.36 -29.70
C ARG A 969 61.98 1.00 -29.03
N ALA A 970 63.02 1.16 -28.20
CA ALA A 970 63.29 2.42 -27.50
C ALA A 970 63.22 3.68 -28.39
N ASP A 971 63.73 3.62 -29.62
CA ASP A 971 63.73 4.76 -30.56
C ASP A 971 62.32 5.14 -31.06
N ASP A 972 61.42 4.16 -31.16
CA ASP A 972 60.04 4.32 -31.64
C ASP A 972 59.01 4.46 -30.50
N SER A 973 59.44 4.24 -29.25
CA SER A 973 58.58 4.30 -28.07
C SER A 973 58.51 5.72 -27.51
N PRO A 974 57.31 6.24 -27.19
CA PRO A 974 57.16 7.52 -26.48
C PRO A 974 57.81 7.51 -25.09
N LEU A 975 58.16 6.33 -24.55
CA LEU A 975 58.85 6.18 -23.26
C LEU A 975 60.38 6.18 -23.38
N GLN A 976 60.93 6.26 -24.60
CA GLN A 976 62.37 6.12 -24.89
C GLN A 976 63.00 4.82 -24.35
N ARG A 977 62.20 3.75 -24.28
CA ARG A 977 62.57 2.40 -23.81
C ARG A 977 61.81 1.34 -24.58
N ASP A 978 62.34 0.14 -24.68
CA ASP A 978 61.58 -0.99 -25.24
C ASP A 978 60.25 -1.12 -24.50
N SER A 979 59.15 -1.19 -25.25
CA SER A 979 57.80 -1.07 -24.71
C SER A 979 56.82 -1.97 -25.47
N LEU A 980 55.69 -2.28 -24.83
CA LEU A 980 54.55 -2.93 -25.45
C LEU A 980 53.48 -1.88 -25.75
N ALA A 981 53.10 -1.75 -27.02
CA ALA A 981 51.95 -0.95 -27.43
C ALA A 981 50.74 -1.85 -27.64
N ILE A 982 49.63 -1.53 -26.96
CA ILE A 982 48.32 -2.15 -27.13
C ILE A 982 47.36 -1.09 -27.65
N ALA A 983 46.94 -1.21 -28.90
CA ALA A 983 46.00 -0.32 -29.55
C ALA A 983 44.62 -0.98 -29.66
N VAL A 984 43.58 -0.29 -29.21
CA VAL A 984 42.17 -0.69 -29.41
C VAL A 984 41.55 0.30 -30.37
N ARG A 985 41.14 -0.18 -31.54
CA ARG A 985 40.57 0.62 -32.62
C ARG A 985 39.12 0.25 -32.87
N ASP A 986 38.27 1.26 -32.97
CA ASP A 986 36.84 1.13 -33.25
C ASP A 986 36.40 1.95 -34.47
N ARG A 987 35.14 1.78 -34.89
CA ARG A 987 34.50 2.54 -35.98
C ARG A 987 33.26 3.30 -35.48
N GLY A 988 33.34 3.83 -34.26
CA GLY A 988 32.27 4.54 -33.59
C GLY A 988 32.12 6.01 -33.99
N ILE A 989 31.39 6.75 -33.16
CA ILE A 989 31.04 8.16 -33.39
C ILE A 989 32.24 9.12 -33.45
N GLY A 990 33.42 8.69 -32.98
CA GLY A 990 34.62 9.52 -32.89
C GLY A 990 34.53 10.64 -31.84
N ILE A 991 35.66 11.22 -31.47
CA ILE A 991 35.79 12.22 -30.39
C ILE A 991 36.42 13.48 -30.97
N HIS A 992 35.82 14.65 -30.72
CA HIS A 992 36.36 15.93 -31.14
C HIS A 992 37.71 16.22 -30.43
N PRO A 993 38.74 16.75 -31.13
CA PRO A 993 40.08 17.00 -30.56
C PRO A 993 40.09 17.77 -29.24
N ASP A 994 39.21 18.77 -29.09
CA ASP A 994 39.09 19.57 -27.86
C ASP A 994 38.74 18.75 -26.60
N TYR A 995 38.28 17.51 -26.76
CA TYR A 995 37.92 16.62 -25.66
C TYR A 995 38.92 15.49 -25.43
N HIS A 996 40.00 15.37 -26.19
CA HIS A 996 40.97 14.26 -26.07
C HIS A 996 41.63 14.16 -24.69
N ASP A 997 41.90 15.29 -24.04
CA ASP A 997 42.42 15.30 -22.66
C ASP A 997 41.30 15.10 -21.63
N ALA A 998 40.13 15.70 -21.90
CA ALA A 998 38.97 15.72 -21.02
C ALA A 998 38.33 14.34 -20.80
N ILE A 999 38.38 13.43 -21.77
CA ILE A 999 37.80 12.08 -21.64
C ILE A 999 38.49 11.21 -20.58
N PHE A 1000 39.69 11.59 -20.15
CA PHE A 1000 40.43 10.91 -19.08
C PHE A 1000 40.23 11.56 -17.71
N GLU A 1001 39.43 12.64 -17.62
CA GLU A 1001 39.04 13.25 -16.35
C GLU A 1001 37.90 12.48 -15.68
N GLU A 1002 37.89 12.49 -14.35
CA GLU A 1002 36.91 11.77 -13.54
C GLU A 1002 35.49 12.31 -13.75
N PHE A 1003 34.51 11.41 -13.87
CA PHE A 1003 33.08 11.72 -14.05
C PHE A 1003 32.73 12.51 -15.32
N ARG A 1004 33.68 12.70 -16.24
CA ARG A 1004 33.43 13.44 -17.47
C ARG A 1004 32.74 12.55 -18.50
N GLN A 1005 31.56 12.97 -18.95
CA GLN A 1005 30.77 12.30 -19.99
C GLN A 1005 30.47 13.28 -21.12
N LEU A 1006 30.80 12.91 -22.36
CA LEU A 1006 30.41 13.67 -23.54
C LEU A 1006 29.01 13.20 -23.94
N SER A 1007 28.02 14.09 -23.85
CA SER A 1007 26.63 13.81 -24.28
C SER A 1007 26.39 14.38 -25.67
N SER A 1008 25.83 13.58 -26.57
CA SER A 1008 25.21 14.08 -27.81
C SER A 1008 23.72 14.29 -27.55
N GLU A 1009 23.11 15.32 -28.14
CA GLU A 1009 21.70 15.70 -27.92
C GLU A 1009 20.66 14.63 -28.31
N THR A 1010 21.10 13.48 -28.85
CA THR A 1010 20.22 12.45 -29.42
C THR A 1010 20.35 11.05 -28.80
N GLU A 1011 21.25 10.81 -27.83
CA GLU A 1011 21.34 9.51 -27.14
C GLU A 1011 21.46 9.64 -25.61
N LYS A 1012 20.80 8.73 -24.87
CA LYS A 1012 20.87 8.67 -23.41
C LYS A 1012 22.33 8.49 -22.96
N PRO A 1013 22.80 9.22 -21.92
CA PRO A 1013 24.14 9.07 -21.40
C PRO A 1013 24.35 7.63 -20.96
N SER A 1014 25.33 6.97 -21.58
CA SER A 1014 25.64 5.59 -21.29
C SER A 1014 27.08 5.51 -20.81
N GLY A 1015 27.28 5.23 -19.52
CA GLY A 1015 28.59 5.12 -18.87
C GLY A 1015 28.68 5.99 -17.62
N THR A 1016 29.75 5.87 -16.85
CA THR A 1016 29.93 6.60 -15.57
C THR A 1016 31.05 7.61 -15.60
N GLY A 1017 31.85 7.65 -16.68
CA GLY A 1017 32.99 8.55 -16.83
C GLY A 1017 34.21 8.17 -15.98
N LEU A 1018 34.21 6.99 -15.33
CA LEU A 1018 35.31 6.53 -14.47
C LEU A 1018 36.29 5.58 -15.18
N GLY A 1019 35.82 4.79 -16.16
CA GLY A 1019 36.62 3.71 -16.75
C GLY A 1019 37.90 4.16 -17.47
N LEU A 1020 37.86 5.28 -18.21
CA LEU A 1020 39.04 5.83 -18.90
C LEU A 1020 39.99 6.55 -17.94
N ALA A 1021 39.47 7.29 -16.97
CA ALA A 1021 40.26 7.91 -15.92
C ALA A 1021 41.05 6.85 -15.12
N LEU A 1022 40.38 5.74 -14.76
CA LEU A 1022 41.01 4.62 -14.06
C LEU A 1022 42.03 3.89 -14.94
N ALA A 1023 41.75 3.70 -16.24
CA ALA A 1023 42.70 3.12 -17.18
C ALA A 1023 43.97 3.97 -17.29
N LYS A 1024 43.85 5.30 -17.40
CA LYS A 1024 44.99 6.23 -17.40
C LYS A 1024 45.81 6.10 -16.11
N LYS A 1025 45.16 6.06 -14.95
CA LYS A 1025 45.84 5.91 -13.66
C LYS A 1025 46.58 4.58 -13.52
N PHE A 1026 46.01 3.47 -13.98
CA PHE A 1026 46.72 2.19 -13.97
C PHE A 1026 47.88 2.17 -14.96
N VAL A 1027 47.76 2.80 -16.13
CA VAL A 1027 48.86 2.92 -17.10
C VAL A 1027 49.99 3.77 -16.52
N GLU A 1028 49.67 4.90 -15.87
CA GLU A 1028 50.64 5.74 -15.14
C GLU A 1028 51.37 4.95 -14.04
N LEU A 1029 50.67 4.11 -13.27
CA LEU A 1029 51.27 3.24 -12.25
C LEU A 1029 52.22 2.20 -12.87
N HIS A 1030 51.96 1.74 -14.09
CA HIS A 1030 52.87 0.88 -14.85
C HIS A 1030 54.02 1.65 -15.53
N GLN A 1031 54.20 2.94 -15.23
CA GLN A 1031 55.17 3.84 -15.89
C GLN A 1031 54.96 3.95 -17.40
N GLY A 1032 53.72 3.76 -17.85
CA GLY A 1032 53.31 3.83 -19.25
C GLY A 1032 52.60 5.13 -19.62
N THR A 1033 52.17 5.24 -20.88
CA THR A 1033 51.35 6.33 -21.39
C THR A 1033 50.13 5.81 -22.14
N ILE A 1034 49.03 6.57 -22.10
CA ILE A 1034 47.82 6.29 -22.89
C ILE A 1034 47.51 7.51 -23.76
N THR A 1035 47.23 7.29 -25.03
CA THR A 1035 46.87 8.32 -26.00
C THR A 1035 45.61 7.92 -26.76
N VAL A 1036 44.93 8.92 -27.32
CA VAL A 1036 43.77 8.74 -28.19
C VAL A 1036 44.03 9.45 -29.51
N ASP A 1037 43.73 8.78 -30.61
CA ASP A 1037 43.64 9.37 -31.94
C ASP A 1037 42.22 9.15 -32.46
N SER A 1038 41.48 10.23 -32.68
CA SER A 1038 40.07 10.17 -33.05
C SER A 1038 39.60 11.47 -33.69
N ALA A 1039 38.75 11.35 -34.70
CA ALA A 1039 38.02 12.44 -35.32
C ALA A 1039 36.52 12.11 -35.37
N PRO A 1040 35.61 13.10 -35.23
CA PRO A 1040 34.17 12.86 -35.31
C PRO A 1040 33.78 12.12 -36.59
N GLY A 1041 33.07 10.99 -36.45
CA GLY A 1041 32.60 10.15 -37.55
C GLY A 1041 33.59 9.12 -38.10
N GLU A 1042 34.86 9.13 -37.65
CA GLU A 1042 35.92 8.24 -38.17
C GLU A 1042 36.31 7.10 -37.21
N GLY A 1043 35.70 7.04 -36.02
CA GLY A 1043 36.05 6.11 -34.94
C GLY A 1043 37.19 6.60 -34.05
N SER A 1044 37.59 5.78 -33.08
CA SER A 1044 38.68 6.10 -32.15
C SER A 1044 39.73 4.99 -32.10
N THR A 1045 40.99 5.39 -31.93
CA THR A 1045 42.11 4.48 -31.61
C THR A 1045 42.70 4.90 -30.27
N PHE A 1046 42.56 4.06 -29.25
CA PHE A 1046 43.22 4.25 -27.97
C PHE A 1046 44.48 3.40 -27.91
N THR A 1047 45.63 4.02 -27.69
CA THR A 1047 46.93 3.33 -27.62
C THR A 1047 47.49 3.42 -26.21
N VAL A 1048 47.75 2.26 -25.62
CA VAL A 1048 48.41 2.11 -24.32
C VAL A 1048 49.83 1.63 -24.56
N VAL A 1049 50.83 2.33 -24.03
CA VAL A 1049 52.25 1.97 -24.10
C VAL A 1049 52.77 1.70 -22.70
N ILE A 1050 53.26 0.50 -22.45
CA ILE A 1050 53.83 0.08 -21.15
C ILE A 1050 55.28 -0.38 -21.35
N PRO A 1051 56.23 -0.02 -20.48
CA PRO A 1051 57.63 -0.42 -20.63
C PRO A 1051 57.83 -1.94 -20.53
N LEU A 1052 58.69 -2.49 -21.37
CA LEU A 1052 59.20 -3.85 -21.26
C LEU A 1052 60.37 -3.81 -20.28
N PHE A 1053 60.16 -4.26 -19.05
CA PHE A 1053 61.27 -4.46 -18.12
C PHE A 1053 62.04 -5.71 -18.55
N GLN A 1054 63.29 -5.53 -18.99
CA GLN A 1054 64.20 -6.65 -19.24
C GLN A 1054 64.53 -7.33 -17.92
N VAL A 1055 64.41 -8.66 -17.89
CA VAL A 1055 64.87 -9.50 -16.79
C VAL A 1055 66.39 -9.35 -16.69
N GLU A 1056 66.90 -8.68 -15.64
CA GLU A 1056 68.27 -8.94 -15.22
C GLU A 1056 68.34 -10.41 -14.79
N ALA A 1057 69.14 -11.20 -15.52
CA ALA A 1057 69.41 -12.58 -15.15
C ALA A 1057 69.91 -12.65 -13.71
N PRO A 1058 69.51 -13.66 -12.91
CA PRO A 1058 69.99 -13.78 -11.54
C PRO A 1058 71.52 -13.83 -11.53
N GLU A 1059 72.15 -12.94 -10.76
CA GLU A 1059 73.56 -13.07 -10.40
C GLU A 1059 73.74 -14.47 -9.77
N SER A 1060 74.54 -15.28 -10.43
CA SER A 1060 75.06 -16.52 -9.89
C SER A 1060 75.88 -16.21 -8.63
N GLN A 1061 75.31 -16.43 -7.45
CA GLN A 1061 76.11 -16.65 -6.25
C GLN A 1061 76.56 -18.13 -6.17
N PRO A 1062 77.86 -18.36 -5.94
CA PRO A 1062 78.46 -19.69 -5.86
C PRO A 1062 78.13 -20.39 -4.53
N GLY A 1063 78.21 -21.71 -4.54
CA GLY A 1063 77.53 -22.57 -3.55
C GLY A 1063 77.98 -22.48 -2.09
N ALA A 1064 77.04 -22.85 -1.22
CA ALA A 1064 77.20 -23.74 -0.08
C ALA A 1064 75.82 -24.21 0.38
#